data_AF-A0A850B1Z1-F1
#
_entry.id   AF-A0A850B1Z1-F1
#
_cell.length_a   1.000
_cell.length_b   1.000
_cell.length_c   1.000
_cell.angle_alpha   90.00
_cell.angle_beta   90.00
_cell.angle_gamma   90.00
#
_symmetry.space_group_name_H-M   'P 1'
#
loop_
_entity.id
_entity.type
_entity.pdbx_description
1 polymer ?
#
loop_
_entity_poly.entity_id
_entity_poly.type
_entity_poly.pdbx_seq_one_letter_code
_entity_poly.pdbx_strand_id
1 'polypeptide(L)'
;MGIFRVNRPYAPDLDVRDRDDLLERIESQPPNGLLWPLVAARRAGKTWTLRAIEHRFNELQPNSARFLDINRLGSLPPKAEPGQCLLLDEPEVLLVRDAKAFLDKCAELHAANVNLVVAMTPAEWERLAQAAEKGARVSARDLLFLPPLKPAEAKKLARTKQARALLKNLPESWQRSPFLLELVFETAESSPDLANRKDTRELLRAVIDRCDDAEFFYFPAVFENGLAATQQAAALAVARGAAPPSPERTMLERCGLVTIEGGRQTLADPVLEAHLSPLRIHHISDIHVGPKAAELIWVKERGEHGARLGEGAGALPVRESYIDYLRELSGNGRAPHIIVVSGDITETGEPDQYEAAKEWLSRVTSYLCDHTQLGPSDPRVLIVGGNHDVDWRQSLGTHDARARHRPFAAAFDDFPRPKLEEAPSQRPLAAVSYSDVGVEFLLLGSAEFGGEEEKDADRAALLDMVDKLRAKAAGEEDIAAAAALRDRVARIDPGLVHHEDLRRAKEMQWQEPVRIAVLHHPVSPLPSTEISRYSDLMNAGEVKDTLLHKGFCLVLHGHVHTGWFSREQWPGRHQDRAIHVAAAPSLGSREVQEHHGFNEVEVIRERRGREALHAVIVRRFSREGRSWVEKAAMGPFTPQ
;
A
#
# COMPACT_ATOMS: atom_id res chain seq x y z
N MET A 1 23.40 5.50 31.64
CA MET A 1 22.13 4.74 31.50
C MET A 1 21.14 5.65 30.81
N GLY A 2 20.42 5.18 29.78
CA GLY A 2 19.37 5.97 29.11
C GLY A 2 18.27 6.39 30.10
N ILE A 3 17.69 7.57 29.87
CA ILE A 3 16.59 8.13 30.68
C ILE A 3 15.29 7.40 30.35
N PHE A 4 15.12 7.06 29.08
CA PHE A 4 13.98 6.32 28.55
C PHE A 4 14.26 4.81 28.59
N ARG A 5 13.25 4.06 29.04
CA ARG A 5 13.28 2.59 29.09
C ARG A 5 11.85 2.06 28.99
N VAL A 6 11.50 1.48 27.84
CA VAL A 6 10.14 1.04 27.56
C VAL A 6 9.66 -0.09 28.48
N ASN A 7 10.56 -0.99 28.90
CA ASN A 7 10.25 -2.12 29.79
C ASN A 7 10.43 -1.80 31.28
N ARG A 8 10.50 -0.51 31.66
CA ARG A 8 10.75 -0.15 33.06
C ARG A 8 9.54 -0.46 33.97
N PRO A 9 9.76 -0.86 35.24
CA PRO A 9 8.69 -0.99 36.21
C PRO A 9 8.05 0.37 36.50
N TYR A 10 6.81 0.33 37.02
CA TYR A 10 6.08 1.52 37.43
C TYR A 10 6.89 2.39 38.41
N ALA A 11 6.85 3.69 38.20
CA ALA A 11 7.44 4.69 39.08
C ALA A 11 6.47 5.90 39.18
N PRO A 12 5.99 6.26 40.39
CA PRO A 12 4.99 7.33 40.55
C PRO A 12 5.40 8.68 39.97
N ASP A 13 6.68 9.03 40.06
CA ASP A 13 7.24 10.29 39.56
C ASP A 13 7.26 10.40 38.02
N LEU A 14 7.09 9.28 37.32
CA LEU A 14 7.06 9.20 35.86
C LEU A 14 5.65 9.03 35.29
N ASP A 15 4.66 8.96 36.16
CA ASP A 15 3.29 8.76 35.77
C ASP A 15 2.68 10.07 35.24
N VAL A 16 2.22 10.03 34.00
CA VAL A 16 1.78 11.25 33.29
C VAL A 16 0.28 11.38 33.17
N ARG A 17 -0.45 10.28 33.38
CA ARG A 17 -1.88 10.17 33.08
C ARG A 17 -2.71 10.75 34.22
N ASP A 18 -3.76 11.46 33.83
CA ASP A 18 -4.85 11.79 34.74
C ASP A 18 -5.78 10.58 34.90
N ARG A 19 -6.10 10.22 36.15
CA ARG A 19 -6.89 9.04 36.48
C ARG A 19 -8.05 9.33 37.43
N ASP A 20 -8.38 10.59 37.68
CA ASP A 20 -9.39 10.94 38.68
C ASP A 20 -10.75 10.32 38.35
N ASP A 21 -11.21 10.43 37.09
CA ASP A 21 -12.45 9.79 36.62
C ASP A 21 -12.43 8.26 36.76
N LEU A 22 -11.27 7.63 36.57
CA LEU A 22 -11.13 6.18 36.68
C LEU A 22 -11.19 5.75 38.14
N LEU A 23 -10.53 6.50 39.03
CA LEU A 23 -10.53 6.27 40.48
C LEU A 23 -11.93 6.41 41.05
N GLU A 24 -12.65 7.48 40.72
CA GLU A 24 -14.03 7.72 41.18
C GLU A 24 -14.95 6.53 40.82
N ARG A 25 -14.83 6.00 39.60
CA ARG A 25 -15.66 4.87 39.16
C ARG A 25 -15.36 3.57 39.91
N ILE A 26 -14.08 3.30 40.20
CA ILE A 26 -13.65 2.05 40.85
C ILE A 26 -13.62 2.16 42.38
N GLU A 27 -14.09 3.24 42.98
CA GLU A 27 -14.34 3.31 44.43
C GLU A 27 -15.53 2.45 44.85
N SER A 28 -16.47 2.20 43.94
CA SER A 28 -17.65 1.37 44.17
C SER A 28 -17.60 0.08 43.35
N GLN A 29 -18.42 -0.90 43.73
CA GLN A 29 -18.62 -2.11 42.94
C GLN A 29 -19.33 -1.77 41.60
N PRO A 30 -19.03 -2.52 40.52
CA PRO A 30 -19.71 -2.33 39.24
C PRO A 30 -21.22 -2.54 39.36
N PRO A 31 -22.04 -1.67 38.75
CA PRO A 31 -23.49 -1.72 38.93
C PRO A 31 -24.18 -2.86 38.18
N ASN A 32 -23.58 -3.44 37.14
CA ASN A 32 -24.23 -4.43 36.29
C ASN A 32 -23.52 -5.80 36.25
N GLY A 33 -22.45 -6.01 37.03
CA GLY A 33 -21.62 -7.20 36.94
C GLY A 33 -20.81 -7.47 38.21
N LEU A 34 -19.91 -8.45 38.16
CA LEU A 34 -19.08 -8.85 39.31
C LEU A 34 -17.77 -8.07 39.43
N LEU A 35 -17.28 -7.50 38.33
CA LEU A 35 -15.97 -6.85 38.22
C LEU A 35 -16.00 -5.69 37.23
N TRP A 36 -15.08 -4.75 37.39
CA TRP A 36 -14.77 -3.69 36.44
C TRP A 36 -13.77 -4.20 35.40
N PRO A 37 -14.17 -4.43 34.14
CA PRO A 37 -13.24 -4.84 33.09
C PRO A 37 -12.56 -3.60 32.52
N LEU A 38 -11.25 -3.48 32.73
CA LEU A 38 -10.41 -2.44 32.16
C LEU A 38 -9.78 -2.94 30.86
N VAL A 39 -10.43 -2.63 29.74
CA VAL A 39 -10.04 -3.13 28.41
C VAL A 39 -9.15 -2.12 27.70
N ALA A 40 -7.99 -2.58 27.23
CA ALA A 40 -7.10 -1.81 26.38
C ALA A 40 -6.16 -2.72 25.60
N ALA A 41 -5.54 -2.21 24.52
CA ALA A 41 -4.51 -2.92 23.78
C ALA A 41 -3.38 -3.43 24.72
N ARG A 42 -2.71 -4.56 24.38
CA ARG A 42 -1.75 -5.22 25.28
C ARG A 42 -0.68 -4.25 25.82
N ARG A 43 -0.18 -3.36 24.97
CA ARG A 43 0.87 -2.37 25.25
C ARG A 43 0.35 -0.94 25.54
N ALA A 44 -0.91 -0.78 25.92
CA ALA A 44 -1.52 0.53 26.21
C ALA A 44 -1.13 1.14 27.59
N GLY A 45 -0.37 0.40 28.41
CA GLY A 45 0.01 0.82 29.77
C GLY A 45 -0.92 0.32 30.88
N LYS A 46 -1.56 -0.85 30.70
CA LYS A 46 -2.47 -1.46 31.68
C LYS A 46 -1.83 -1.67 33.05
N THR A 47 -0.68 -2.33 33.10
CA THR A 47 0.08 -2.57 34.34
C THR A 47 0.41 -1.28 35.07
N TRP A 48 0.86 -0.26 34.33
CA TRP A 48 1.16 1.06 34.88
C TRP A 48 -0.08 1.73 35.47
N THR A 49 -1.23 1.62 34.81
CA THR A 49 -2.49 2.14 35.34
C THR A 49 -2.92 1.43 36.61
N LEU A 50 -2.86 0.10 36.66
CA LEU A 50 -3.21 -0.62 37.89
C LEU A 50 -2.26 -0.28 39.04
N ARG A 51 -0.96 -0.18 38.79
CA ARG A 51 0.02 0.22 39.82
C ARG A 51 -0.18 1.63 40.33
N ALA A 52 -0.60 2.55 39.46
CA ALA A 52 -0.92 3.89 39.90
C ALA A 52 -2.20 3.95 40.74
N ILE A 53 -3.23 3.19 40.37
CA ILE A 53 -4.43 3.05 41.21
C ILE A 53 -4.05 2.50 42.58
N GLU A 54 -3.24 1.43 42.62
CA GLU A 54 -2.73 0.85 43.88
C GLU A 54 -2.04 1.91 44.73
N HIS A 55 -1.15 2.69 44.12
CA HIS A 55 -0.41 3.74 44.81
C HIS A 55 -1.36 4.79 45.41
N ARG A 56 -2.28 5.34 44.60
CA ARG A 56 -3.21 6.40 45.02
C ARG A 56 -4.20 5.94 46.11
N PHE A 57 -4.76 4.75 45.98
CA PHE A 57 -5.63 4.21 47.02
C PHE A 57 -4.87 3.98 48.33
N ASN A 58 -3.63 3.48 48.27
CA ASN A 58 -2.84 3.25 49.47
C ASN A 58 -2.28 4.54 50.10
N GLU A 59 -2.17 5.65 49.35
CA GLU A 59 -1.92 6.99 49.91
C GLU A 59 -3.09 7.47 50.78
N LEU A 60 -4.33 7.21 50.34
CA LEU A 60 -5.55 7.62 51.04
C LEU A 60 -5.88 6.69 52.22
N GLN A 61 -5.80 5.38 51.99
CA GLN A 61 -6.07 4.34 52.97
C GLN A 61 -5.10 3.17 52.77
N PRO A 62 -4.13 2.97 53.68
CA PRO A 62 -3.14 1.91 53.54
C PRO A 62 -3.78 0.51 53.40
N ASN A 63 -3.27 -0.28 52.46
CA ASN A 63 -3.72 -1.63 52.10
C ASN A 63 -5.15 -1.72 51.53
N SER A 64 -5.78 -0.60 51.18
CA SER A 64 -7.10 -0.57 50.54
C SER A 64 -7.07 -1.14 49.12
N ALA A 65 -5.91 -1.13 48.46
CA ALA A 65 -5.74 -1.71 47.12
C ALA A 65 -4.52 -2.62 47.02
N ARG A 66 -4.64 -3.68 46.21
CA ARG A 66 -3.57 -4.65 45.97
C ARG A 66 -3.47 -5.06 44.51
N PHE A 67 -2.31 -4.83 43.91
CA PHE A 67 -1.97 -5.30 42.57
C PHE A 67 -1.56 -6.76 42.57
N LEU A 68 -2.05 -7.52 41.58
CA LEU A 68 -1.77 -8.94 41.39
C LEU A 68 -1.51 -9.23 39.90
N ASP A 69 -0.31 -9.72 39.59
CA ASP A 69 0.02 -10.30 38.29
C ASP A 69 -0.43 -11.77 38.29
N ILE A 70 -1.55 -12.04 37.63
CA ILE A 70 -2.21 -13.34 37.67
C ILE A 70 -1.43 -14.41 36.92
N ASN A 71 -0.76 -14.02 35.84
CA ASN A 71 0.10 -14.92 35.09
C ASN A 71 1.23 -15.47 35.96
N ARG A 72 1.83 -14.64 36.83
CA ARG A 72 2.86 -15.10 37.79
C ARG A 72 2.30 -15.95 38.93
N LEU A 73 1.08 -15.64 39.40
CA LEU A 73 0.49 -16.32 40.55
C LEU A 73 -0.16 -17.66 40.19
N GLY A 74 -0.68 -17.81 38.98
CA GLY A 74 -1.36 -19.03 38.51
C GLY A 74 -2.75 -19.29 39.12
N SER A 75 -3.23 -18.41 40.01
CA SER A 75 -4.57 -18.43 40.61
C SER A 75 -4.94 -17.08 41.24
N LEU A 76 -6.24 -16.83 41.41
CA LEU A 76 -6.74 -15.74 42.25
C LEU A 76 -6.48 -16.01 43.75
N PRO A 77 -6.34 -14.96 44.58
CA PRO A 77 -6.10 -15.14 46.00
C PRO A 77 -7.30 -15.86 46.66
N PRO A 78 -7.05 -16.75 47.63
CA PRO A 78 -8.13 -17.50 48.28
C PRO A 78 -9.01 -16.61 49.17
N LYS A 79 -8.45 -15.52 49.73
CA LYS A 79 -9.10 -14.55 50.61
C LYS A 79 -8.59 -13.13 50.34
N ALA A 80 -9.45 -12.14 50.57
CA ALA A 80 -9.14 -10.71 50.60
C ALA A 80 -10.01 -10.03 51.68
N GLU A 81 -9.56 -8.89 52.18
CA GLU A 81 -10.29 -8.16 53.23
C GLU A 81 -11.54 -7.45 52.65
N PRO A 82 -12.68 -7.42 53.36
CA PRO A 82 -13.85 -6.68 52.92
C PRO A 82 -13.53 -5.20 52.68
N GLY A 83 -13.99 -4.65 51.56
CA GLY A 83 -13.69 -3.28 51.14
C GLY A 83 -12.35 -3.11 50.42
N GLN A 84 -11.52 -4.16 50.30
CA GLN A 84 -10.29 -4.11 49.52
C GLN A 84 -10.60 -4.11 48.01
N CYS A 85 -9.80 -3.36 47.24
CA CYS A 85 -9.80 -3.37 45.78
C CYS A 85 -8.65 -4.23 45.25
N LEU A 86 -8.97 -5.33 44.55
CA LEU A 86 -7.98 -6.16 43.88
C LEU A 86 -7.83 -5.73 42.43
N LEU A 87 -6.59 -5.45 42.04
CA LEU A 87 -6.22 -4.96 40.71
C LEU A 87 -5.48 -6.08 39.99
N LEU A 88 -6.20 -6.78 39.12
CA LEU A 88 -5.75 -8.01 38.49
C LEU A 88 -5.21 -7.71 37.09
N ASP A 89 -3.97 -8.11 36.82
CA ASP A 89 -3.30 -7.96 35.53
C ASP A 89 -3.01 -9.33 34.90
N GLU A 90 -2.86 -9.35 33.57
CA GLU A 90 -2.45 -10.52 32.81
C GLU A 90 -3.31 -11.80 33.07
N PRO A 91 -4.65 -11.73 32.94
CA PRO A 91 -5.54 -12.84 33.29
C PRO A 91 -5.53 -14.00 32.28
N GLU A 92 -4.85 -13.83 31.14
CA GLU A 92 -4.89 -14.71 29.97
C GLU A 92 -4.81 -16.21 30.30
N VAL A 93 -3.81 -16.61 31.08
CA VAL A 93 -3.57 -18.02 31.43
C VAL A 93 -4.76 -18.64 32.16
N LEU A 94 -5.42 -17.90 33.06
CA LEU A 94 -6.60 -18.40 33.76
C LEU A 94 -7.81 -18.47 32.84
N LEU A 95 -7.98 -17.48 31.97
CA LEU A 95 -9.11 -17.43 31.03
C LEU A 95 -9.01 -18.53 29.97
N VAL A 96 -7.81 -18.82 29.48
CA VAL A 96 -7.56 -19.96 28.56
C VAL A 96 -7.87 -21.28 29.25
N ARG A 97 -7.43 -21.44 30.51
CA ARG A 97 -7.60 -22.68 31.27
C ARG A 97 -9.06 -22.96 31.58
N ASP A 98 -9.72 -21.99 32.23
CA ASP A 98 -11.13 -22.10 32.64
C ASP A 98 -11.69 -20.71 33.02
N ALA A 99 -12.22 -19.99 32.04
CA ALA A 99 -12.84 -18.68 32.26
C ALA A 99 -14.08 -18.74 33.18
N LYS A 100 -14.78 -19.89 33.25
CA LYS A 100 -15.93 -20.07 34.13
C LYS A 100 -15.49 -20.17 35.59
N ALA A 101 -14.49 -21.00 35.88
CA ALA A 101 -13.91 -21.08 37.22
C ALA A 101 -13.30 -19.75 37.68
N PHE A 102 -12.71 -18.98 36.76
CA PHE A 102 -12.27 -17.62 37.04
C PHE A 102 -13.44 -16.72 37.50
N LEU A 103 -14.56 -16.72 36.77
CA LEU A 103 -15.76 -15.97 37.12
C LEU A 103 -16.41 -16.44 38.43
N ASP A 104 -16.40 -17.74 38.70
CA ASP A 104 -16.86 -18.31 39.98
C ASP A 104 -16.08 -17.74 41.15
N LYS A 105 -14.75 -17.70 41.02
CA LYS A 105 -13.92 -17.14 42.06
C LYS A 105 -14.08 -15.62 42.20
N CYS A 106 -14.29 -14.90 41.09
CA CYS A 106 -14.66 -13.47 41.14
C CYS A 106 -15.99 -13.25 41.87
N ALA A 107 -16.98 -14.13 41.68
CA ALA A 107 -18.27 -14.03 42.37
C ALA A 107 -18.13 -14.20 43.88
N GLU A 108 -17.30 -15.14 44.33
CA GLU A 108 -17.00 -15.32 45.76
C GLU A 108 -16.36 -14.06 46.38
N LEU A 109 -15.37 -13.47 45.69
CA LEU A 109 -14.70 -12.25 46.15
C LEU A 109 -15.67 -11.06 46.16
N HIS A 110 -16.47 -10.90 45.11
CA HIS A 110 -17.49 -9.85 45.02
C HIS A 110 -18.52 -9.96 46.15
N ALA A 111 -18.99 -11.16 46.46
CA ALA A 111 -19.92 -11.41 47.58
C ALA A 111 -19.29 -11.12 48.95
N ALA A 112 -17.97 -11.19 49.07
CA ALA A 112 -17.21 -10.77 50.25
C ALA A 112 -16.96 -9.25 50.32
N ASN A 113 -17.67 -8.45 49.49
CA ASN A 113 -17.50 -7.00 49.38
C ASN A 113 -16.09 -6.59 48.94
N VAL A 114 -15.45 -7.39 48.10
CA VAL A 114 -14.16 -7.04 47.47
C VAL A 114 -14.47 -6.40 46.12
N ASN A 115 -13.82 -5.27 45.82
CA ASN A 115 -13.91 -4.67 44.49
C ASN A 115 -12.86 -5.29 43.57
N LEU A 116 -13.25 -5.60 42.34
CA LEU A 116 -12.40 -6.29 41.38
C LEU A 116 -12.23 -5.40 40.14
N VAL A 117 -10.99 -5.03 39.83
CA VAL A 117 -10.64 -4.40 38.56
C VAL A 117 -9.73 -5.35 37.81
N VAL A 118 -10.14 -5.75 36.59
CA VAL A 118 -9.38 -6.71 35.79
C VAL A 118 -8.92 -6.02 34.52
N ALA A 119 -7.61 -5.82 34.39
CA ALA A 119 -7.00 -5.33 33.17
C ALA A 119 -6.91 -6.45 32.15
N MET A 120 -7.45 -6.21 30.94
CA MET A 120 -7.50 -7.24 29.91
C MET A 120 -7.38 -6.66 28.50
N THR A 121 -7.00 -7.50 27.55
CA THR A 121 -7.06 -7.20 26.12
C THR A 121 -8.49 -7.35 25.58
N PRO A 122 -8.79 -6.78 24.40
CA PRO A 122 -10.04 -7.06 23.70
C PRO A 122 -10.33 -8.55 23.48
N ALA A 123 -9.32 -9.37 23.18
CA ALA A 123 -9.46 -10.82 23.03
C ALA A 123 -9.83 -11.52 24.35
N GLU A 124 -9.16 -11.13 25.44
CA GLU A 124 -9.43 -11.65 26.78
C GLU A 124 -10.83 -11.28 27.26
N TRP A 125 -11.28 -10.04 26.99
CA TRP A 125 -12.64 -9.60 27.28
C TRP A 125 -13.67 -10.45 26.54
N GLU A 126 -13.48 -10.69 25.24
CA GLU A 126 -14.43 -11.50 24.46
C GLU A 126 -14.53 -12.92 25.02
N ARG A 127 -13.40 -13.53 25.38
CA ARG A 127 -13.39 -14.86 26.02
C ARG A 127 -14.13 -14.86 27.35
N LEU A 128 -13.90 -13.85 28.20
CA LEU A 128 -14.59 -13.72 29.48
C LEU A 128 -16.10 -13.50 29.31
N ALA A 129 -16.48 -12.64 28.36
CA ALA A 129 -17.87 -12.33 28.05
C ALA A 129 -18.63 -13.53 27.47
N GLN A 130 -17.97 -14.37 26.67
CA GLN A 130 -18.53 -15.63 26.18
C GLN A 130 -18.72 -16.67 27.30
N ALA A 131 -17.79 -16.72 28.27
CA ALA A 131 -17.87 -17.63 29.42
C ALA A 131 -18.91 -17.18 30.46
N ALA A 132 -19.21 -15.89 30.51
CA ALA A 132 -20.32 -15.38 31.29
C ALA A 132 -21.64 -15.84 30.63
N GLU A 133 -22.21 -16.92 31.14
CA GLU A 133 -23.57 -17.37 30.80
C GLU A 133 -24.59 -16.20 30.92
N LYS A 134 -25.83 -16.37 30.43
CA LYS A 134 -26.90 -15.33 30.43
C LYS A 134 -27.23 -14.67 31.79
N GLY A 135 -26.53 -15.00 32.88
CA GLY A 135 -26.73 -14.51 34.25
C GLY A 135 -26.00 -13.23 34.65
N ALA A 136 -25.76 -12.28 33.74
CA ALA A 136 -25.24 -10.93 34.05
C ALA A 136 -23.94 -10.88 34.89
N ARG A 137 -23.06 -11.87 34.79
CA ARG A 137 -21.81 -11.92 35.59
C ARG A 137 -20.80 -10.85 35.18
N VAL A 138 -20.83 -10.45 33.91
CA VAL A 138 -20.09 -9.31 33.37
C VAL A 138 -21.02 -8.53 32.45
N SER A 139 -20.75 -7.24 32.28
CA SER A 139 -21.58 -6.35 31.47
C SER A 139 -20.72 -5.41 30.63
N ALA A 140 -21.06 -5.27 29.34
CA ALA A 140 -20.43 -4.30 28.46
C ALA A 140 -20.67 -2.84 28.93
N ARG A 141 -21.70 -2.60 29.75
CA ARG A 141 -21.97 -1.27 30.33
C ARG A 141 -20.97 -0.88 31.41
N ASP A 142 -20.32 -1.86 32.03
CA ASP A 142 -19.31 -1.63 33.08
C ASP A 142 -17.90 -1.51 32.50
N LEU A 143 -17.72 -1.59 31.17
CA LEU A 143 -16.40 -1.50 30.56
C LEU A 143 -15.72 -0.16 30.84
N LEU A 144 -14.50 -0.26 31.35
CA LEU A 144 -13.53 0.81 31.48
C LEU A 144 -12.53 0.69 30.33
N PHE A 145 -12.05 1.82 29.83
CA PHE A 145 -11.06 1.85 28.75
C PHE A 145 -9.90 2.74 29.16
N LEU A 146 -8.71 2.42 28.65
CA LEU A 146 -7.57 3.32 28.73
C LEU A 146 -7.51 4.14 27.43
N PRO A 147 -7.84 5.44 27.48
CA PRO A 147 -7.74 6.25 26.28
C PRO A 147 -6.27 6.38 25.82
N PRO A 148 -6.04 6.73 24.55
CA PRO A 148 -4.76 7.23 24.10
C PRO A 148 -4.24 8.39 24.96
N LEU A 149 -2.93 8.62 24.93
CA LEU A 149 -2.33 9.78 25.57
C LEU A 149 -2.92 11.07 24.99
N LYS A 150 -3.32 11.99 25.87
CA LYS A 150 -3.62 13.37 25.50
C LYS A 150 -2.32 14.09 25.13
N PRO A 151 -2.35 15.12 24.26
CA PRO A 151 -1.14 15.88 23.91
C PRO A 151 -0.37 16.45 25.12
N ALA A 152 -1.08 16.82 26.19
CA ALA A 152 -0.45 17.27 27.44
C ALA A 152 0.31 16.14 28.16
N GLU A 153 -0.19 14.91 28.12
CA GLU A 153 0.43 13.73 28.73
C GLU A 153 1.66 13.29 27.92
N ALA A 154 1.58 13.31 26.59
CA ALA A 154 2.72 13.06 25.71
C ALA A 154 3.87 14.06 25.95
N LYS A 155 3.54 15.35 26.18
CA LYS A 155 4.53 16.38 26.55
C LYS A 155 5.20 16.11 27.90
N LYS A 156 4.47 15.56 28.87
CA LYS A 156 5.05 15.17 30.18
C LYS A 156 6.01 13.98 30.03
N LEU A 157 5.73 13.02 29.14
CA LEU A 157 6.64 11.90 28.86
C LEU A 157 7.97 12.35 28.26
N ALA A 158 7.97 13.41 27.45
CA ALA A 158 9.17 14.02 26.87
C ALA A 158 10.03 14.73 27.96
N ARG A 159 10.75 13.93 28.74
CA ARG A 159 11.49 14.38 29.94
C ARG A 159 12.79 15.13 29.63
N THR A 160 13.37 14.93 28.45
CA THR A 160 14.63 15.57 28.04
C THR A 160 14.40 16.68 27.01
N LYS A 161 15.37 17.59 26.87
CA LYS A 161 15.32 18.65 25.84
C LYS A 161 15.24 18.05 24.43
N GLN A 162 15.98 16.96 24.17
CA GLN A 162 15.97 16.25 22.89
C GLN A 162 14.60 15.61 22.62
N ALA A 163 14.04 14.88 23.60
CA ALA A 163 12.71 14.26 23.46
C ALA A 163 11.62 15.32 23.19
N ARG A 164 11.67 16.48 23.84
CA ARG A 164 10.72 17.58 23.58
C ARG A 164 10.87 18.20 22.20
N ALA A 165 12.09 18.26 21.67
CA ALA A 165 12.33 18.71 20.30
C ALA A 165 11.80 17.69 19.30
N LEU A 166 12.11 16.40 19.52
CA LEU A 166 11.66 15.30 18.68
C LEU A 166 10.13 15.21 18.65
N LEU A 167 9.46 15.27 19.81
CA LEU A 167 7.99 15.21 19.92
C LEU A 167 7.27 16.20 18.99
N LYS A 168 7.84 17.40 18.76
CA LYS A 168 7.25 18.40 17.86
C LYS A 168 7.27 17.99 16.39
N ASN A 169 8.18 17.10 16.02
CA ASN A 169 8.38 16.63 14.65
C ASN A 169 7.81 15.21 14.43
N LEU A 170 7.28 14.56 15.47
CA LEU A 170 6.65 13.24 15.36
C LEU A 170 5.22 13.37 14.82
N PRO A 171 4.78 12.48 13.91
CA PRO A 171 3.37 12.38 13.56
C PRO A 171 2.51 12.13 14.80
N GLU A 172 1.28 12.63 14.81
CA GLU A 172 0.40 12.53 15.98
C GLU A 172 0.13 11.07 16.38
N SER A 173 0.02 10.15 15.42
CA SER A 173 -0.17 8.71 15.67
C SER A 173 0.88 8.12 16.61
N TRP A 174 2.14 8.57 16.51
CA TRP A 174 3.24 8.12 17.35
C TRP A 174 3.23 8.70 18.78
N GLN A 175 2.44 9.74 19.04
CA GLN A 175 2.38 10.41 20.33
C GLN A 175 1.31 9.81 21.27
N ARG A 176 0.47 8.92 20.74
CA ARG A 176 -0.75 8.41 21.38
C ARG A 176 -0.51 7.21 22.29
N SER A 177 0.49 6.41 21.99
CA SER A 177 0.84 5.20 22.72
C SER A 177 2.01 5.48 23.66
N PRO A 178 1.86 5.29 25.00
CA PRO A 178 2.97 5.51 25.92
C PRO A 178 4.14 4.57 25.65
N PHE A 179 3.86 3.32 25.24
CA PHE A 179 4.89 2.35 24.89
C PHE A 179 5.68 2.82 23.67
N LEU A 180 5.00 3.13 22.56
CA LEU A 180 5.69 3.53 21.32
C LEU A 180 6.43 4.84 21.51
N LEU A 181 5.86 5.81 22.22
CA LEU A 181 6.52 7.09 22.45
C LEU A 181 7.79 6.95 23.31
N GLU A 182 7.73 6.14 24.38
CA GLU A 182 8.91 5.83 25.20
C GLU A 182 9.98 5.09 24.38
N LEU A 183 9.57 4.16 23.51
CA LEU A 183 10.48 3.42 22.62
C LEU A 183 11.12 4.33 21.55
N VAL A 184 10.38 5.30 21.00
CA VAL A 184 10.93 6.31 20.09
C VAL A 184 12.02 7.11 20.80
N PHE A 185 11.77 7.57 22.03
CA PHE A 185 12.76 8.32 22.79
C PHE A 185 13.96 7.47 23.20
N GLU A 186 13.75 6.22 23.58
CA GLU A 186 14.83 5.28 23.88
C GLU A 186 15.71 5.03 22.64
N THR A 187 15.10 4.82 21.47
CA THR A 187 15.80 4.61 20.20
C THR A 187 16.58 5.87 19.79
N ALA A 188 16.00 7.06 20.01
CA ALA A 188 16.67 8.33 19.76
C ALA A 188 17.90 8.54 20.68
N GLU A 189 17.84 8.08 21.93
CA GLU A 189 18.99 8.11 22.85
C GLU A 189 20.10 7.14 22.43
N SER A 190 19.74 5.95 21.93
CA SER A 190 20.72 4.98 21.44
C SER A 190 21.29 5.32 20.06
N SER A 191 20.60 6.14 19.28
CA SER A 191 20.98 6.49 17.90
C SER A 191 20.89 8.00 17.65
N PRO A 192 21.81 8.82 18.22
CA PRO A 192 21.77 10.27 18.09
C PRO A 192 21.78 10.77 16.65
N ASP A 193 22.44 10.06 15.74
CA ASP A 193 22.52 10.41 14.32
C ASP A 193 21.15 10.38 13.63
N LEU A 194 20.26 9.46 14.04
CA LEU A 194 18.89 9.41 13.54
C LEU A 194 18.04 10.50 14.19
N ALA A 195 18.21 10.74 15.49
CA ALA A 195 17.45 11.71 16.25
C ALA A 195 17.70 13.16 15.84
N ASN A 196 18.88 13.47 15.29
CA ASN A 196 19.26 14.81 14.87
C ASN A 196 18.84 15.14 13.42
N ARG A 197 18.30 14.18 12.67
CA ARG A 197 17.80 14.42 11.32
C ARG A 197 16.51 15.23 11.37
N LYS A 198 16.31 16.07 10.35
CA LYS A 198 15.07 16.86 10.20
C LYS A 198 13.87 15.96 9.87
N ASP A 199 14.12 14.89 9.11
CA ASP A 199 13.14 13.86 8.79
C ASP A 199 13.21 12.73 9.82
N THR A 200 12.07 12.42 10.45
CA THR A 200 11.94 11.39 11.48
C THR A 200 11.67 9.99 10.92
N ARG A 201 11.43 9.84 9.62
CA ARG A 201 11.05 8.55 8.99
C ARG A 201 12.04 7.42 9.27
N GLU A 202 13.34 7.65 9.13
CA GLU A 202 14.35 6.61 9.41
C GLU A 202 14.38 6.19 10.88
N LEU A 203 14.21 7.14 11.81
CA LEU A 203 14.08 6.83 13.23
C LEU A 203 12.83 5.98 13.49
N LEU A 204 11.70 6.35 12.90
CA LEU A 204 10.43 5.63 13.06
C LEU A 204 10.48 4.23 12.45
N ARG A 205 11.18 4.06 11.31
CA ARG A 205 11.47 2.75 10.73
C ARG A 205 12.30 1.89 11.68
N ALA A 206 13.38 2.43 12.24
CA ALA A 206 14.16 1.70 13.25
C ALA A 206 13.33 1.32 14.48
N VAL A 207 12.34 2.14 14.86
CA VAL A 207 11.41 1.81 15.95
C VAL A 207 10.45 0.68 15.55
N ILE A 208 9.93 0.66 14.31
CA ILE A 208 9.12 -0.46 13.80
C ILE A 208 9.94 -1.75 13.81
N ASP A 209 11.19 -1.70 13.31
CA ASP A 209 12.08 -2.87 13.31
C ASP A 209 12.32 -3.38 14.75
N ARG A 210 12.54 -2.48 15.71
CA ARG A 210 12.62 -2.87 17.13
C ARG A 210 11.30 -3.45 17.64
N CYS A 211 10.14 -2.92 17.26
CA CYS A 211 8.85 -3.49 17.65
C CYS A 211 8.68 -4.96 17.22
N ASP A 212 9.39 -5.39 16.17
CA ASP A 212 9.44 -6.77 15.70
C ASP A 212 10.45 -7.65 16.44
N ASP A 213 11.38 -7.06 17.19
CA ASP A 213 12.33 -7.82 18.00
C ASP A 213 11.62 -8.69 19.03
N ALA A 214 12.20 -9.85 19.30
CA ALA A 214 11.69 -10.78 20.31
C ALA A 214 11.62 -10.18 21.71
N GLU A 215 12.38 -9.11 21.98
CA GLU A 215 12.31 -8.37 23.25
C GLU A 215 10.93 -7.71 23.46
N PHE A 216 10.37 -7.10 22.42
CA PHE A 216 9.15 -6.29 22.54
C PHE A 216 7.92 -7.03 22.03
N PHE A 217 8.08 -7.80 20.96
CA PHE A 217 7.02 -8.64 20.38
C PHE A 217 5.73 -7.84 20.18
N TYR A 218 5.84 -6.60 19.69
CA TYR A 218 4.78 -5.60 19.79
C TYR A 218 3.58 -5.98 18.91
N PHE A 219 3.82 -6.21 17.62
CA PHE A 219 2.75 -6.52 16.67
C PHE A 219 1.98 -7.80 17.08
N PRO A 220 2.65 -8.94 17.36
CA PRO A 220 1.95 -10.12 17.89
C PRO A 220 1.21 -9.87 19.21
N ALA A 221 1.78 -9.09 20.14
CA ALA A 221 1.13 -8.80 21.41
C ALA A 221 -0.12 -7.93 21.24
N VAL A 222 -0.11 -6.95 20.34
CA VAL A 222 -1.23 -6.01 20.15
C VAL A 222 -2.28 -6.58 19.21
N PHE A 223 -1.88 -7.21 18.09
CA PHE A 223 -2.78 -7.68 17.05
C PHE A 223 -3.14 -9.17 17.23
N GLU A 224 -2.16 -10.07 17.10
CA GLU A 224 -2.42 -11.53 17.03
C GLU A 224 -2.99 -12.08 18.35
N ASN A 225 -2.40 -11.69 19.47
CA ASN A 225 -2.79 -12.15 20.81
C ASN A 225 -3.71 -11.16 21.54
N GLY A 226 -3.66 -9.88 21.13
CA GLY A 226 -4.41 -8.81 21.78
C GLY A 226 -5.85 -8.66 21.26
N LEU A 227 -6.12 -9.06 20.02
CA LEU A 227 -7.43 -8.94 19.39
C LEU A 227 -8.03 -10.31 19.10
N ALA A 228 -9.35 -10.41 19.25
CA ALA A 228 -10.10 -11.58 18.79
C ALA A 228 -10.17 -11.63 17.25
N ALA A 229 -10.51 -12.78 16.68
CA ALA A 229 -10.55 -12.97 15.23
C ALA A 229 -11.45 -11.97 14.49
N THR A 230 -12.62 -11.62 15.05
CA THR A 230 -13.55 -10.62 14.50
C THR A 230 -12.95 -9.22 14.52
N GLN A 231 -12.21 -8.88 15.58
CA GLN A 231 -11.53 -7.60 15.76
C GLN A 231 -10.29 -7.49 14.85
N GLN A 232 -9.54 -8.58 14.66
CA GLN A 232 -8.44 -8.66 13.68
C GLN A 232 -8.97 -8.43 12.26
N ALA A 233 -10.07 -9.09 11.88
CA ALA A 233 -10.73 -8.88 10.60
C ALA A 233 -11.23 -7.44 10.44
N ALA A 234 -11.75 -6.83 11.50
CA ALA A 234 -12.16 -5.42 11.50
C ALA A 234 -10.98 -4.46 11.29
N ALA A 235 -9.85 -4.68 11.97
CA ALA A 235 -8.64 -3.88 11.79
C ALA A 235 -8.05 -4.03 10.37
N LEU A 236 -8.04 -5.25 9.81
CA LEU A 236 -7.67 -5.49 8.42
C LEU A 236 -8.61 -4.79 7.43
N ALA A 237 -9.91 -4.76 7.69
CA ALA A 237 -10.87 -4.02 6.88
C ALA A 237 -10.55 -2.52 6.89
N VAL A 238 -10.28 -1.93 8.07
CA VAL A 238 -9.87 -0.52 8.20
C VAL A 238 -8.58 -0.25 7.44
N ALA A 239 -7.56 -1.12 7.56
CA ALA A 239 -6.29 -0.99 6.85
C ALA A 239 -6.46 -0.98 5.31
N ARG A 240 -7.51 -1.65 4.82
CA ARG A 240 -7.89 -1.71 3.39
C ARG A 240 -8.88 -0.62 2.99
N GLY A 241 -9.18 0.34 3.88
CA GLY A 241 -10.10 1.43 3.62
C GLY A 241 -11.59 1.03 3.59
N ALA A 242 -11.94 -0.12 4.18
CA ALA A 242 -13.31 -0.59 4.33
C ALA A 242 -13.87 -0.28 5.73
N ALA A 243 -15.19 -0.16 5.83
CA ALA A 243 -15.88 0.04 7.11
C ALA A 243 -16.21 -1.32 7.77
N PRO A 244 -15.59 -1.68 8.91
CA PRO A 244 -15.94 -2.89 9.64
C PRO A 244 -17.31 -2.79 10.34
N PRO A 245 -17.85 -3.92 10.84
CA PRO A 245 -19.06 -3.91 11.64
C PRO A 245 -18.94 -3.03 12.90
N SER A 246 -20.06 -2.43 13.33
CA SER A 246 -20.03 -1.39 14.37
C SER A 246 -19.49 -1.83 15.73
N PRO A 247 -19.82 -3.01 16.28
CA PRO A 247 -19.33 -3.41 17.62
C PRO A 247 -17.81 -3.51 17.69
N GLU A 248 -17.20 -4.17 16.70
CA GLU A 248 -15.76 -4.38 16.59
C GLU A 248 -15.06 -3.04 16.34
N ARG A 249 -15.63 -2.20 15.47
CA ARG A 249 -15.15 -0.84 15.24
C ARG A 249 -15.10 -0.03 16.54
N THR A 250 -16.19 -0.01 17.31
CA THR A 250 -16.26 0.73 18.56
C THR A 250 -15.26 0.20 19.58
N MET A 251 -15.04 -1.12 19.66
CA MET A 251 -14.01 -1.70 20.52
C MET A 251 -12.61 -1.21 20.14
N LEU A 252 -12.25 -1.27 18.85
CA LEU A 252 -10.94 -0.82 18.36
C LEU A 252 -10.73 0.69 18.56
N GLU A 253 -11.76 1.51 18.31
CA GLU A 253 -11.73 2.95 18.52
C GLU A 253 -11.50 3.30 20.00
N ARG A 254 -12.27 2.68 20.92
CA ARG A 254 -12.12 2.91 22.36
C ARG A 254 -10.79 2.41 22.92
N CYS A 255 -10.18 1.42 22.28
CA CYS A 255 -8.82 0.96 22.57
C CYS A 255 -7.73 1.83 21.93
N GLY A 256 -8.11 2.83 21.14
CA GLY A 256 -7.17 3.73 20.48
C GLY A 256 -6.41 3.13 19.30
N LEU A 257 -6.89 2.02 18.74
CA LEU A 257 -6.27 1.34 17.60
C LEU A 257 -6.84 1.82 16.25
N VAL A 258 -8.02 2.43 16.27
CA VAL A 258 -8.70 3.02 15.12
C VAL A 258 -9.13 4.45 15.46
N THR A 259 -9.08 5.34 14.47
CA THR A 259 -9.69 6.67 14.56
C THR A 259 -10.76 6.86 13.50
N ILE A 260 -11.75 7.70 13.82
CA ILE A 260 -12.81 8.11 12.92
C ILE A 260 -12.80 9.63 12.81
N GLU A 261 -12.36 10.16 11.68
CA GLU A 261 -12.26 11.59 11.42
C GLU A 261 -12.97 11.92 10.11
N GLY A 262 -13.93 12.85 10.13
CA GLY A 262 -14.70 13.21 8.93
C GLY A 262 -15.45 12.03 8.29
N GLY A 263 -15.79 10.98 9.06
CA GLY A 263 -16.40 9.74 8.57
C GLY A 263 -15.40 8.72 7.99
N ARG A 264 -14.13 9.10 7.82
CA ARG A 264 -13.05 8.22 7.40
C ARG A 264 -12.48 7.47 8.60
N GLN A 265 -12.20 6.19 8.40
CA GLN A 265 -11.64 5.32 9.44
C GLN A 265 -10.21 4.95 9.07
N THR A 266 -9.29 5.08 10.02
CA THR A 266 -7.87 4.76 9.82
C THR A 266 -7.32 4.00 11.02
N LEU A 267 -6.26 3.23 10.81
CA LEU A 267 -5.50 2.69 11.92
C LEU A 267 -4.81 3.86 12.65
N ALA A 268 -4.98 3.90 13.97
CA ALA A 268 -4.39 4.93 14.81
C ALA A 268 -3.03 4.50 15.39
N ASP A 269 -2.77 3.20 15.40
CA ASP A 269 -1.50 2.60 15.79
C ASP A 269 -0.58 2.51 14.57
N PRO A 270 0.56 3.23 14.55
CA PRO A 270 1.41 3.31 13.37
C PRO A 270 2.18 1.99 13.08
N VAL A 271 2.36 1.13 14.08
CA VAL A 271 2.98 -0.19 13.87
C VAL A 271 1.96 -1.10 13.21
N LEU A 272 0.72 -1.14 13.70
CA LEU A 272 -0.35 -1.86 13.00
C LEU A 272 -0.55 -1.32 11.58
N GLU A 273 -0.56 -0.01 11.39
CA GLU A 273 -0.66 0.60 10.06
C GLU A 273 0.45 0.10 9.13
N ALA A 274 1.71 0.07 9.59
CA ALA A 274 2.83 -0.42 8.80
C ALA A 274 2.74 -1.91 8.44
N HIS A 275 2.20 -2.75 9.32
CA HIS A 275 2.10 -4.19 9.05
C HIS A 275 0.84 -4.61 8.30
N LEU A 276 -0.28 -3.90 8.48
CA LEU A 276 -1.59 -4.31 7.95
C LEU A 276 -1.99 -3.58 6.66
N SER A 277 -1.43 -2.40 6.40
CA SER A 277 -1.79 -1.63 5.20
C SER A 277 -1.18 -2.29 3.96
N PRO A 278 -1.97 -2.49 2.88
CA PRO A 278 -1.46 -3.04 1.65
C PRO A 278 -0.67 -1.98 0.87
N LEU A 279 0.32 -2.41 0.10
CA LEU A 279 0.90 -1.58 -0.94
C LEU A 279 -0.02 -1.59 -2.17
N ARG A 280 -0.71 -0.47 -2.41
CA ARG A 280 -1.46 -0.19 -3.64
C ARG A 280 -0.56 0.37 -4.75
N ILE A 281 -0.64 -0.23 -5.93
CA ILE A 281 0.03 0.19 -7.16
C ILE A 281 -1.04 0.35 -8.22
N HIS A 282 -1.07 1.46 -8.95
CA HIS A 282 -1.87 1.53 -10.18
C HIS A 282 -0.97 1.30 -11.39
N HIS A 283 -1.37 0.36 -12.24
CA HIS A 283 -0.78 0.07 -13.54
C HIS A 283 -1.65 0.70 -14.63
N ILE A 284 -1.09 1.68 -15.31
CA ILE A 284 -1.69 2.38 -16.45
C ILE A 284 -0.86 2.14 -17.72
N SER A 285 -1.50 2.22 -18.87
CA SER A 285 -0.86 2.06 -20.18
C SER A 285 -1.60 2.86 -21.25
N ASP A 286 -0.95 3.11 -22.37
CA ASP A 286 -1.56 3.63 -23.59
C ASP A 286 -2.32 4.93 -23.30
N ILE A 287 -1.59 5.90 -22.72
CA ILE A 287 -2.10 7.21 -22.35
C ILE A 287 -2.34 8.06 -23.61
N HIS A 288 -1.50 7.85 -24.64
CA HIS A 288 -1.58 8.50 -25.96
C HIS A 288 -1.79 10.01 -25.87
N VAL A 289 -0.88 10.71 -25.19
CA VAL A 289 -0.87 12.18 -25.17
C VAL A 289 -0.58 12.68 -26.58
N GLY A 290 -1.59 13.24 -27.24
CA GLY A 290 -1.48 13.77 -28.59
C GLY A 290 -2.83 13.87 -29.30
N PRO A 291 -2.81 14.04 -30.64
CA PRO A 291 -4.01 14.29 -31.44
C PRO A 291 -5.08 13.20 -31.39
N LYS A 292 -4.72 11.95 -31.08
CA LYS A 292 -5.68 10.86 -30.92
C LYS A 292 -6.03 10.54 -29.46
N ALA A 293 -5.73 11.44 -28.53
CA ALA A 293 -6.20 11.31 -27.16
C ALA A 293 -7.74 11.28 -27.12
N ALA A 294 -8.32 10.28 -26.48
CA ALA A 294 -9.76 10.18 -26.26
C ALA A 294 -10.26 11.39 -25.46
N GLU A 295 -11.43 11.89 -25.83
CA GLU A 295 -12.10 13.01 -25.16
C GLU A 295 -13.31 12.51 -24.37
N LEU A 296 -13.63 13.18 -23.26
CA LEU A 296 -14.81 12.90 -22.43
C LEU A 296 -16.12 13.11 -23.20
N ILE A 297 -16.10 14.03 -24.16
CA ILE A 297 -17.22 14.40 -25.01
C ILE A 297 -16.76 14.25 -26.45
N TRP A 298 -17.50 13.48 -27.24
CA TRP A 298 -17.16 13.33 -28.65
C TRP A 298 -17.72 14.49 -29.46
N VAL A 299 -16.86 15.45 -29.77
CA VAL A 299 -17.20 16.57 -30.66
C VAL A 299 -17.04 16.11 -32.11
N LYS A 300 -18.15 16.02 -32.84
CA LYS A 300 -18.15 15.61 -34.25
C LYS A 300 -17.77 16.72 -35.22
N GLU A 301 -17.93 17.98 -34.79
CA GLU A 301 -17.62 19.15 -35.58
C GLU A 301 -16.11 19.44 -35.57
N ARG A 302 -15.51 19.56 -36.75
CA ARG A 302 -14.08 19.86 -36.92
C ARG A 302 -13.84 21.37 -37.05
N GLY A 303 -12.62 21.81 -36.75
CA GLY A 303 -12.20 23.21 -36.88
C GLY A 303 -12.40 24.04 -35.60
N GLU A 304 -12.09 25.34 -35.68
CA GLU A 304 -12.05 26.25 -34.53
C GLU A 304 -13.41 26.38 -33.80
N HIS A 305 -14.52 26.32 -34.56
CA HIS A 305 -15.87 26.36 -33.98
C HIS A 305 -16.17 25.11 -33.14
N GLY A 306 -15.89 23.91 -33.68
CA GLY A 306 -16.04 22.65 -32.96
C GLY A 306 -15.14 22.58 -31.72
N ALA A 307 -13.88 23.03 -31.83
CA ALA A 307 -12.95 23.10 -30.71
C ALA A 307 -13.50 23.99 -29.56
N ARG A 308 -14.00 25.19 -29.88
CA ARG A 308 -14.62 26.08 -28.88
C ARG A 308 -15.91 25.52 -28.28
N LEU A 309 -16.75 24.85 -29.07
CA LEU A 309 -17.95 24.18 -28.58
C LEU A 309 -17.58 23.02 -27.64
N GLY A 310 -16.55 22.26 -28.00
CA GLY A 310 -15.96 21.23 -27.16
C GLY A 310 -15.47 21.78 -25.84
N GLU A 311 -14.64 22.81 -25.88
CA GLU A 311 -14.11 23.48 -24.69
C GLU A 311 -15.24 24.02 -23.80
N GLY A 312 -16.21 24.74 -24.39
CA GLY A 312 -17.38 25.26 -23.67
C GLY A 312 -18.30 24.17 -23.11
N ALA A 313 -18.27 22.96 -23.68
CA ALA A 313 -18.98 21.78 -23.19
C ALA A 313 -18.16 20.95 -22.19
N GLY A 314 -16.87 21.24 -22.01
CA GLY A 314 -15.96 20.49 -21.14
C GLY A 314 -15.34 19.24 -21.78
N ALA A 315 -15.05 19.28 -23.09
CA ALA A 315 -14.32 18.23 -23.81
C ALA A 315 -12.85 18.20 -23.35
N LEU A 316 -12.60 17.52 -22.23
CA LEU A 316 -11.26 17.24 -21.73
C LEU A 316 -10.81 15.84 -22.18
N PRO A 317 -9.49 15.57 -22.23
CA PRO A 317 -8.98 14.23 -22.43
C PRO A 317 -9.50 13.25 -21.36
N VAL A 318 -9.79 11.99 -21.71
CA VAL A 318 -10.30 10.98 -20.76
C VAL A 318 -9.35 10.78 -19.58
N ARG A 319 -8.04 10.85 -19.81
CA ARG A 319 -7.01 10.80 -18.76
C ARG A 319 -7.18 11.85 -17.65
N GLU A 320 -7.90 12.95 -17.89
CA GLU A 320 -8.20 13.93 -16.84
C GLU A 320 -9.21 13.39 -15.82
N SER A 321 -10.16 12.55 -16.24
CA SER A 321 -11.10 11.90 -15.31
C SER A 321 -10.42 10.88 -14.38
N TYR A 322 -9.23 10.41 -14.74
CA TYR A 322 -8.41 9.60 -13.85
C TYR A 322 -7.79 10.45 -12.73
N ILE A 323 -7.42 11.70 -13.00
CA ILE A 323 -6.95 12.64 -11.95
C ILE A 323 -8.07 12.94 -10.96
N ASP A 324 -9.29 13.17 -11.42
CA ASP A 324 -10.43 13.39 -10.53
C ASP A 324 -10.71 12.17 -9.64
N TYR A 325 -10.57 10.96 -10.21
CA TYR A 325 -10.67 9.72 -9.44
C TYR A 325 -9.56 9.56 -8.41
N LEU A 326 -8.31 9.88 -8.77
CA LEU A 326 -7.19 9.88 -7.81
C LEU A 326 -7.41 10.89 -6.68
N ARG A 327 -7.98 12.08 -6.98
CA ARG A 327 -8.33 13.07 -5.97
C ARG A 327 -9.35 12.51 -4.98
N GLU A 328 -10.40 11.84 -5.47
CA GLU A 328 -11.40 11.18 -4.62
C GLU A 328 -10.76 10.09 -3.75
N LEU A 329 -9.96 9.21 -4.36
CA LEU A 329 -9.24 8.16 -3.63
C LEU A 329 -8.30 8.75 -2.58
N SER A 330 -7.58 9.83 -2.89
CA SER A 330 -6.64 10.49 -1.98
C SER A 330 -7.35 11.08 -0.77
N GLY A 331 -8.49 11.76 -0.96
CA GLY A 331 -9.35 12.23 0.13
C GLY A 331 -9.80 11.09 1.06
N ASN A 332 -10.00 9.91 0.51
CA ASN A 332 -10.39 8.70 1.24
C ASN A 332 -9.22 7.84 1.73
N GLY A 333 -7.96 8.21 1.45
CA GLY A 333 -6.79 7.44 1.86
C GLY A 333 -6.55 6.16 1.07
N ARG A 334 -7.15 6.06 -0.11
CA ARG A 334 -7.16 4.88 -0.97
C ARG A 334 -6.40 5.11 -2.28
N ALA A 335 -5.79 6.27 -2.47
CA ALA A 335 -4.97 6.50 -3.65
C ALA A 335 -3.79 5.52 -3.68
N PRO A 336 -3.26 5.20 -4.87
CA PRO A 336 -2.10 4.36 -5.02
C PRO A 336 -0.88 4.99 -4.34
N HIS A 337 0.04 4.14 -3.94
CA HIS A 337 1.36 4.56 -3.50
C HIS A 337 2.34 4.61 -4.67
N ILE A 338 2.20 3.73 -5.65
CA ILE A 338 3.09 3.67 -6.82
C ILE A 338 2.25 3.70 -8.09
N ILE A 339 2.73 4.40 -9.12
CA ILE A 339 2.22 4.32 -10.49
C ILE A 339 3.22 3.55 -11.34
N VAL A 340 2.74 2.58 -12.11
CA VAL A 340 3.49 1.89 -13.15
C VAL A 340 2.89 2.25 -14.49
N VAL A 341 3.71 2.76 -15.41
CA VAL A 341 3.33 3.10 -16.77
C VAL A 341 4.01 2.14 -17.73
N SER A 342 3.25 1.33 -18.46
CA SER A 342 3.77 0.27 -19.34
C SER A 342 3.80 0.66 -20.82
N GLY A 343 4.01 1.94 -21.14
CA GLY A 343 4.27 2.42 -22.50
C GLY A 343 3.12 3.15 -23.16
N ASP A 344 3.40 3.62 -24.38
CA ASP A 344 2.56 4.49 -25.21
C ASP A 344 2.01 5.67 -24.42
N ILE A 345 2.94 6.41 -23.82
CA ILE A 345 2.67 7.64 -23.07
C ILE A 345 2.24 8.75 -24.03
N THR A 346 2.93 8.84 -25.17
CA THR A 346 2.70 9.82 -26.24
C THR A 346 2.10 9.14 -27.47
N GLU A 347 1.46 9.93 -28.35
CA GLU A 347 0.88 9.39 -29.59
C GLU A 347 1.93 9.21 -30.70
N THR A 348 2.92 10.11 -30.76
CA THR A 348 3.91 10.14 -31.85
C THR A 348 5.33 10.49 -31.40
N GLY A 349 5.60 10.50 -30.09
CA GLY A 349 6.93 10.80 -29.55
C GLY A 349 7.46 12.21 -29.84
N GLU A 350 6.57 13.20 -29.99
CA GLU A 350 6.96 14.59 -30.26
C GLU A 350 7.27 15.36 -28.95
N PRO A 351 8.15 16.38 -28.98
CA PRO A 351 8.57 17.11 -27.78
C PRO A 351 7.43 17.71 -26.94
N ASP A 352 6.43 18.30 -27.60
CA ASP A 352 5.27 18.91 -26.94
C ASP A 352 4.38 17.87 -26.24
N GLN A 353 4.28 16.67 -26.81
CA GLN A 353 3.56 15.55 -26.20
C GLN A 353 4.28 15.04 -24.94
N TYR A 354 5.61 14.97 -24.97
CA TYR A 354 6.40 14.61 -23.79
C TYR A 354 6.27 15.65 -22.67
N GLU A 355 6.32 16.94 -22.99
CA GLU A 355 6.11 18.02 -22.01
C GLU A 355 4.73 17.91 -21.36
N ALA A 356 3.68 17.76 -22.16
CA ALA A 356 2.31 17.59 -21.67
C ALA A 356 2.14 16.31 -20.84
N ALA A 357 2.78 15.20 -21.23
CA ALA A 357 2.77 13.97 -20.46
C ALA A 357 3.49 14.10 -19.12
N LYS A 358 4.65 14.79 -19.08
CA LYS A 358 5.41 15.05 -17.86
C LYS A 358 4.61 15.93 -16.89
N GLU A 359 3.94 16.97 -17.39
CA GLU A 359 3.04 17.80 -16.59
C GLU A 359 1.88 16.97 -16.01
N TRP A 360 1.25 16.13 -16.84
CA TRP A 360 0.17 15.26 -16.39
C TRP A 360 0.63 14.26 -15.31
N LEU A 361 1.79 13.61 -15.49
CA LEU A 361 2.37 12.69 -14.49
C LEU A 361 2.74 13.41 -13.18
N SER A 362 3.22 14.66 -13.26
CA SER A 362 3.46 15.48 -12.07
C SER A 362 2.16 15.72 -11.29
N ARG A 363 1.05 16.01 -11.98
CA ARG A 363 -0.27 16.15 -11.35
C ARG A 363 -0.75 14.84 -10.73
N VAL A 364 -0.58 13.71 -11.42
CA VAL A 364 -0.90 12.36 -10.88
C VAL A 364 -0.11 12.10 -9.60
N THR A 365 1.19 12.40 -9.60
CA THR A 365 2.08 12.18 -8.45
C THR A 365 1.63 12.96 -7.21
N SER A 366 1.05 14.15 -7.39
CA SER A 366 0.55 14.98 -6.28
C SER A 366 -0.63 14.37 -5.51
N TYR A 367 -1.30 13.36 -6.06
CA TYR A 367 -2.44 12.68 -5.42
C TYR A 367 -2.08 11.33 -4.78
N LEU A 368 -0.84 10.85 -4.92
CA LEU A 368 -0.43 9.58 -4.33
C LEU A 368 -0.46 9.65 -2.81
N CYS A 369 -0.92 8.58 -2.16
CA CYS A 369 -0.86 8.49 -0.70
C CYS A 369 0.54 8.13 -0.24
N ASP A 370 0.95 8.60 0.93
CA ASP A 370 2.13 8.08 1.60
C ASP A 370 1.89 6.63 2.06
N HIS A 371 2.99 5.87 2.16
CA HIS A 371 3.00 4.56 2.80
C HIS A 371 4.09 4.59 3.86
N THR A 372 3.81 4.09 5.06
CA THR A 372 4.72 4.16 6.21
C THR A 372 6.07 3.47 5.98
N GLN A 373 6.10 2.54 5.02
CA GLN A 373 7.27 1.78 4.61
C GLN A 373 7.86 2.20 3.26
N LEU A 374 7.42 3.33 2.69
CA LEU A 374 8.08 3.94 1.54
C LEU A 374 8.83 5.20 1.98
N GLY A 375 10.10 5.27 1.62
CA GLY A 375 10.97 6.41 1.84
C GLY A 375 10.65 7.58 0.91
N PRO A 376 11.08 8.81 1.26
CA PRO A 376 10.95 9.97 0.40
C PRO A 376 11.78 9.87 -0.89
N SER A 377 12.85 9.07 -0.88
CA SER A 377 13.70 8.81 -2.05
C SER A 377 13.19 7.67 -2.93
N ASP A 378 12.19 6.91 -2.46
CA ASP A 378 11.70 5.76 -3.20
C ASP A 378 10.92 6.27 -4.43
N PRO A 379 11.26 5.79 -5.64
CA PRO A 379 10.57 6.23 -6.84
C PRO A 379 9.09 5.85 -6.76
N ARG A 380 8.22 6.83 -7.02
CA ARG A 380 6.76 6.65 -6.92
C ARG A 380 6.10 6.43 -8.28
N VAL A 381 6.86 6.62 -9.36
CA VAL A 381 6.43 6.41 -10.75
C VAL A 381 7.51 5.59 -11.45
N LEU A 382 7.12 4.47 -12.04
CA LEU A 382 7.98 3.57 -12.80
C LEU A 382 7.50 3.53 -14.25
N ILE A 383 8.40 3.62 -15.22
CA ILE A 383 8.01 3.81 -16.62
C ILE A 383 8.75 2.85 -17.55
N VAL A 384 8.02 2.28 -18.50
CA VAL A 384 8.56 1.65 -19.71
C VAL A 384 8.03 2.41 -20.92
N GLY A 385 8.84 2.60 -21.97
CA GLY A 385 8.39 3.19 -23.24
C GLY A 385 7.73 2.17 -24.15
N GLY A 386 6.69 2.60 -24.85
CA GLY A 386 6.01 1.82 -25.90
C GLY A 386 6.53 2.12 -27.30
N ASN A 387 5.89 1.58 -28.33
CA ASN A 387 6.29 1.79 -29.72
C ASN A 387 5.92 3.20 -30.25
N HIS A 388 4.99 3.90 -29.60
CA HIS A 388 4.66 5.30 -29.89
C HIS A 388 5.56 6.31 -29.17
N ASP A 389 6.35 5.86 -28.19
CA ASP A 389 7.26 6.69 -27.40
C ASP A 389 8.66 6.82 -28.03
N VAL A 390 8.76 6.72 -29.35
CA VAL A 390 10.02 6.88 -30.07
C VAL A 390 9.86 7.93 -31.17
N ASP A 391 10.94 8.64 -31.47
CA ASP A 391 10.94 9.54 -32.63
C ASP A 391 11.06 8.72 -33.91
N TRP A 392 9.91 8.46 -34.54
CA TRP A 392 9.82 7.70 -35.78
C TRP A 392 10.60 8.35 -36.93
N ARG A 393 10.85 9.66 -36.92
CA ARG A 393 11.63 10.33 -37.98
C ARG A 393 13.08 9.86 -37.98
N GLN A 394 13.61 9.50 -36.80
CA GLN A 394 14.95 8.93 -36.64
C GLN A 394 15.05 7.46 -37.06
N SER A 395 13.92 6.82 -37.36
CA SER A 395 13.89 5.42 -37.85
C SER A 395 14.02 5.33 -39.37
N LEU A 396 14.02 6.47 -40.07
CA LEU A 396 14.16 6.56 -41.53
C LEU A 396 15.65 6.64 -41.93
N GLY A 397 16.13 5.78 -42.83
CA GLY A 397 17.46 5.93 -43.44
C GLY A 397 18.63 5.23 -42.72
N THR A 398 19.79 5.91 -42.61
CA THR A 398 21.05 5.34 -42.06
C THR A 398 21.38 5.83 -40.64
N HIS A 399 20.41 6.45 -39.97
CA HIS A 399 20.59 6.95 -38.62
C HIS A 399 20.92 5.83 -37.61
N ASP A 400 21.58 6.21 -36.52
CA ASP A 400 21.79 5.32 -35.38
C ASP A 400 20.42 4.81 -34.90
N ALA A 401 20.19 3.50 -34.95
CA ALA A 401 18.95 2.85 -34.52
C ALA A 401 18.55 3.18 -33.07
N ARG A 402 19.45 3.75 -32.26
CA ARG A 402 19.18 4.22 -30.89
C ARG A 402 18.73 5.67 -30.81
N ALA A 403 18.95 6.47 -31.85
CA ALA A 403 18.61 7.89 -31.87
C ALA A 403 17.10 8.13 -31.62
N ARG A 404 16.24 7.23 -32.11
CA ARG A 404 14.78 7.26 -31.90
C ARG A 404 14.35 7.22 -30.43
N HIS A 405 15.16 6.65 -29.55
CA HIS A 405 14.86 6.50 -28.12
C HIS A 405 15.32 7.72 -27.29
N ARG A 406 16.18 8.58 -27.84
CA ARG A 406 16.78 9.71 -27.11
C ARG A 406 15.76 10.75 -26.63
N PRO A 407 14.73 11.13 -27.41
CA PRO A 407 13.73 12.10 -26.95
C PRO A 407 12.95 11.63 -25.72
N PHE A 408 12.44 10.40 -25.74
CA PHE A 408 11.81 9.78 -24.58
C PHE A 408 12.76 9.70 -23.39
N ALA A 409 14.00 9.28 -23.65
CA ALA A 409 15.03 9.18 -22.63
C ALA A 409 15.32 10.51 -21.95
N ALA A 410 15.33 11.61 -22.70
CA ALA A 410 15.55 12.96 -22.19
C ALA A 410 14.33 13.53 -21.46
N ALA A 411 13.11 13.20 -21.89
CA ALA A 411 11.89 13.66 -21.24
C ALA A 411 11.69 13.03 -19.85
N PHE A 412 12.04 11.74 -19.71
CA PHE A 412 11.75 10.91 -18.54
C PHE A 412 13.01 10.36 -17.86
N ASP A 413 14.12 11.10 -17.90
CA ASP A 413 15.37 10.74 -17.20
C ASP A 413 15.23 10.69 -15.68
N ASP A 414 14.32 11.49 -15.11
CA ASP A 414 13.98 11.54 -13.70
C ASP A 414 13.28 10.26 -13.17
N PHE A 415 12.82 9.38 -14.06
CA PHE A 415 12.08 8.16 -13.69
C PHE A 415 12.91 6.89 -13.93
N PRO A 416 12.78 5.86 -13.08
CA PRO A 416 13.31 4.54 -13.40
C PRO A 416 12.70 4.01 -14.70
N ARG A 417 13.55 3.70 -15.67
CA ARG A 417 13.16 3.20 -16.99
C ARG A 417 14.26 2.35 -17.65
N PRO A 418 13.91 1.49 -18.61
CA PRO A 418 14.88 0.87 -19.50
C PRO A 418 15.61 1.93 -20.33
N LYS A 419 16.92 1.77 -20.51
CA LYS A 419 17.76 2.69 -21.28
C LYS A 419 17.94 2.25 -22.73
N LEU A 420 16.87 2.34 -23.53
CA LEU A 420 16.87 1.90 -24.94
C LEU A 420 17.73 2.79 -25.85
N GLU A 421 18.08 3.99 -25.39
CA GLU A 421 19.03 4.90 -26.03
C GLU A 421 20.49 4.46 -25.91
N GLU A 422 20.80 3.55 -24.98
CA GLU A 422 22.13 2.98 -24.78
C GLU A 422 22.26 1.62 -25.51
N ALA A 423 23.48 1.26 -25.91
CA ALA A 423 23.75 -0.03 -26.55
C ALA A 423 23.42 -1.20 -25.60
N PRO A 424 22.81 -2.30 -26.07
CA PRO A 424 22.44 -3.42 -25.21
C PRO A 424 23.61 -4.06 -24.45
N SER A 425 24.83 -3.98 -24.98
CA SER A 425 26.04 -4.48 -24.30
C SER A 425 26.49 -3.59 -23.13
N GLN A 426 26.00 -2.36 -23.04
CA GLN A 426 26.44 -1.35 -22.08
C GLN A 426 25.34 -0.91 -21.13
N ARG A 427 24.07 -1.00 -21.54
CA ARG A 427 22.95 -0.51 -20.73
C ARG A 427 22.78 -1.31 -19.45
N PRO A 428 22.52 -0.67 -18.30
CA PRO A 428 22.21 -1.37 -17.06
C PRO A 428 20.82 -2.01 -17.13
N LEU A 429 20.57 -3.02 -16.29
CA LEU A 429 19.23 -3.52 -16.07
C LEU A 429 18.42 -2.51 -15.25
N ALA A 430 17.21 -2.19 -15.67
CA ALA A 430 16.32 -1.30 -14.93
C ALA A 430 15.52 -2.12 -13.91
N ALA A 431 16.02 -2.19 -12.68
CA ALA A 431 15.35 -2.85 -11.56
C ALA A 431 15.18 -1.90 -10.38
N VAL A 432 14.05 -2.02 -9.68
CA VAL A 432 13.71 -1.17 -8.53
C VAL A 432 13.23 -2.07 -7.40
N SER A 433 13.83 -1.95 -6.21
CA SER A 433 13.44 -2.73 -5.03
C SER A 433 12.87 -1.82 -3.94
N TYR A 434 11.81 -2.31 -3.30
CA TYR A 434 11.15 -1.75 -2.13
C TYR A 434 11.20 -2.80 -1.01
N SER A 435 12.38 -3.02 -0.44
CA SER A 435 12.64 -4.12 0.50
C SER A 435 11.74 -4.11 1.74
N ASP A 436 11.34 -2.93 2.22
CA ASP A 436 10.48 -2.85 3.40
C ASP A 436 9.08 -3.41 3.16
N VAL A 437 8.61 -3.42 1.91
CA VAL A 437 7.29 -3.96 1.53
C VAL A 437 7.42 -5.29 0.79
N GLY A 438 8.66 -5.79 0.59
CA GLY A 438 8.93 -7.08 -0.03
C GLY A 438 8.61 -7.13 -1.53
N VAL A 439 8.79 -6.02 -2.25
CA VAL A 439 8.46 -5.91 -3.68
C VAL A 439 9.66 -5.46 -4.50
N GLU A 440 9.92 -6.12 -5.62
CA GLU A 440 10.88 -5.66 -6.63
C GLU A 440 10.31 -5.71 -8.05
N PHE A 441 10.68 -4.72 -8.85
CA PHE A 441 10.26 -4.53 -10.23
C PHE A 441 11.41 -4.75 -11.19
N LEU A 442 11.11 -5.39 -12.31
CA LEU A 442 11.96 -5.47 -13.50
C LEU A 442 11.29 -4.71 -14.65
N LEU A 443 11.92 -3.63 -15.09
CA LEU A 443 11.44 -2.83 -16.22
C LEU A 443 12.17 -3.29 -17.49
N LEU A 444 11.42 -3.82 -18.47
CA LEU A 444 11.96 -4.36 -19.71
C LEU A 444 11.58 -3.49 -20.89
N GLY A 445 12.58 -3.04 -21.64
CA GLY A 445 12.35 -2.29 -22.87
C GLY A 445 11.98 -3.25 -24.01
N SER A 446 10.69 -3.36 -24.30
CA SER A 446 10.17 -4.19 -25.40
C SER A 446 10.08 -3.45 -26.74
N ALA A 447 10.13 -2.12 -26.76
CA ALA A 447 10.00 -1.30 -27.96
C ALA A 447 11.33 -1.07 -28.70
N GLU A 448 12.27 -2.02 -28.59
CA GLU A 448 13.63 -1.95 -29.16
C GLU A 448 13.65 -1.49 -30.63
N PHE A 449 12.66 -1.96 -31.40
CA PHE A 449 12.48 -1.71 -32.83
C PHE A 449 11.23 -0.88 -33.15
N GLY A 450 10.71 -0.11 -32.20
CA GLY A 450 9.59 0.80 -32.48
C GLY A 450 9.90 1.72 -33.67
N GLY A 451 8.97 1.83 -34.61
CA GLY A 451 9.10 2.65 -35.81
C GLY A 451 10.06 2.13 -36.89
N GLU A 452 10.59 0.91 -36.78
CA GLU A 452 11.54 0.34 -37.76
C GLU A 452 10.90 0.23 -39.16
N GLU A 453 11.69 0.44 -40.22
CA GLU A 453 11.25 0.23 -41.59
C GLU A 453 11.50 -1.22 -42.06
N GLU A 454 10.45 -1.90 -42.53
CA GLU A 454 10.61 -3.21 -43.18
C GLU A 454 11.07 -3.02 -44.63
N LYS A 455 12.21 -3.61 -44.98
CA LYS A 455 12.72 -3.64 -46.35
C LYS A 455 12.08 -4.79 -47.13
N ASP A 456 10.82 -4.60 -47.52
CA ASP A 456 10.03 -5.55 -48.31
C ASP A 456 9.74 -4.98 -49.72
N ALA A 457 9.78 -5.83 -50.75
CA ALA A 457 9.66 -5.41 -52.15
C ALA A 457 8.24 -4.92 -52.51
N ASP A 458 7.20 -5.58 -52.00
CA ASP A 458 5.82 -5.18 -52.21
C ASP A 458 5.50 -3.88 -51.46
N ARG A 459 6.07 -3.74 -50.26
CA ARG A 459 6.01 -2.52 -49.46
C ARG A 459 6.72 -1.35 -50.11
N ALA A 460 7.89 -1.57 -50.69
CA ALA A 460 8.61 -0.57 -51.46
C ALA A 460 7.79 -0.10 -52.68
N ALA A 461 7.11 -1.02 -53.36
CA ALA A 461 6.19 -0.68 -54.45
C ALA A 461 4.98 0.13 -53.96
N LEU A 462 4.41 -0.22 -52.80
CA LEU A 462 3.31 0.53 -52.19
C LEU A 462 3.74 1.93 -51.75
N LEU A 463 4.93 2.08 -51.16
CA LEU A 463 5.49 3.38 -50.78
C LEU A 463 5.74 4.26 -52.01
N ASP A 464 6.28 3.69 -53.09
CA ASP A 464 6.44 4.40 -54.37
C ASP A 464 5.08 4.86 -54.95
N MET A 465 4.02 4.06 -54.80
CA MET A 465 2.66 4.48 -55.17
C MET A 465 2.17 5.65 -54.30
N VAL A 466 2.39 5.62 -52.99
CA VAL A 466 2.00 6.70 -52.08
C VAL A 466 2.78 7.98 -52.38
N ASP A 467 4.09 7.89 -52.67
CA ASP A 467 4.92 9.03 -53.05
C ASP A 467 4.46 9.65 -54.39
N LYS A 468 4.05 8.82 -55.36
CA LYS A 468 3.42 9.27 -56.61
C LYS A 468 2.08 9.96 -56.39
N LEU A 469 1.26 9.49 -55.43
CA LEU A 469 0.01 10.14 -55.05
C LEU A 469 0.28 11.49 -54.41
N ARG A 470 1.25 11.56 -53.49
CA ARG A 470 1.69 12.81 -52.85
C ARG A 470 2.18 13.83 -53.86
N ALA A 471 2.98 13.42 -54.84
CA ALA A 471 3.49 14.30 -55.89
C ALA A 471 2.39 14.88 -56.81
N LYS A 472 1.22 14.23 -56.85
CA LYS A 472 0.05 14.65 -57.64
C LYS A 472 -1.03 15.34 -56.79
N ALA A 473 -0.84 15.43 -55.48
CA ALA A 473 -1.77 16.08 -54.58
C ALA A 473 -1.81 17.59 -54.88
N ALA A 474 -3.02 18.15 -55.04
CA ALA A 474 -3.21 19.55 -55.43
C ALA A 474 -3.41 20.49 -54.23
N GLY A 475 -3.67 19.95 -53.03
CA GLY A 475 -3.91 20.72 -51.80
C GLY A 475 -3.06 20.25 -50.62
N GLU A 476 -2.83 21.14 -49.65
CA GLU A 476 -2.06 20.86 -48.43
C GLU A 476 -2.65 19.68 -47.62
N GLU A 477 -3.98 19.55 -47.60
CA GLU A 477 -4.68 18.45 -46.91
C GLU A 477 -4.38 17.08 -47.55
N ASP A 478 -4.37 17.01 -48.89
CA ASP A 478 -4.04 15.79 -49.63
C ASP A 478 -2.55 15.42 -49.47
N ILE A 479 -1.66 16.42 -49.42
CA ILE A 479 -0.23 16.24 -49.16
C ILE A 479 -0.02 15.68 -47.74
N ALA A 480 -0.71 16.23 -46.75
CA ALA A 480 -0.66 15.77 -45.37
C ALA A 480 -1.24 14.35 -45.21
N ALA A 481 -2.36 14.05 -45.87
CA ALA A 481 -2.99 12.73 -45.87
C ALA A 481 -2.08 11.67 -46.52
N ALA A 482 -1.44 12.00 -47.65
CA ALA A 482 -0.49 11.10 -48.30
C ALA A 482 0.77 10.89 -47.45
N ALA A 483 1.27 11.91 -46.76
CA ALA A 483 2.38 11.77 -45.81
C ALA A 483 2.01 10.86 -44.63
N ALA A 484 0.83 11.05 -44.03
CA ALA A 484 0.33 10.19 -42.95
C ALA A 484 0.11 8.74 -43.40
N LEU A 485 -0.36 8.53 -44.64
CA LEU A 485 -0.51 7.20 -45.21
C LEU A 485 0.86 6.54 -45.42
N ARG A 486 1.84 7.27 -45.97
CA ARG A 486 3.21 6.79 -46.16
C ARG A 486 3.81 6.32 -44.84
N ASP A 487 3.66 7.15 -43.82
CA ASP A 487 4.13 6.89 -42.46
C ASP A 487 3.52 5.61 -41.87
N ARG A 488 2.20 5.43 -41.99
CA ARG A 488 1.54 4.19 -41.56
C ARG A 488 1.99 2.98 -42.36
N VAL A 489 2.21 3.15 -43.66
CA VAL A 489 2.60 2.07 -44.56
C VAL A 489 4.06 1.69 -44.39
N ALA A 490 4.96 2.57 -43.95
CA ALA A 490 6.41 2.30 -43.86
C ALA A 490 6.85 1.63 -42.54
N ARG A 491 6.09 1.77 -41.46
CA ARG A 491 6.50 1.40 -40.09
C ARG A 491 6.09 0.00 -39.66
N ILE A 492 6.97 -0.69 -38.96
CA ILE A 492 6.63 -1.88 -38.16
C ILE A 492 7.06 -1.63 -36.73
N ASP A 493 6.33 -2.23 -35.80
CA ASP A 493 6.56 -2.09 -34.37
C ASP A 493 6.77 -3.46 -33.70
N PRO A 494 7.83 -4.21 -34.06
CA PRO A 494 8.09 -5.50 -33.44
C PRO A 494 8.52 -5.34 -31.99
N GLY A 495 7.77 -5.98 -31.10
CA GLY A 495 8.18 -6.15 -29.71
C GLY A 495 9.37 -7.11 -29.59
N LEU A 496 10.48 -6.66 -29.00
CA LEU A 496 11.60 -7.52 -28.60
C LEU A 496 12.21 -7.03 -27.28
N VAL A 497 12.43 -7.95 -26.34
CA VAL A 497 13.34 -7.71 -25.21
C VAL A 497 14.72 -8.26 -25.57
N HIS A 498 15.75 -7.43 -25.55
CA HIS A 498 17.08 -7.83 -26.00
C HIS A 498 17.71 -8.93 -25.12
N HIS A 499 18.39 -9.90 -25.73
CA HIS A 499 18.95 -11.07 -25.04
C HIS A 499 19.95 -10.71 -23.93
N GLU A 500 20.76 -9.66 -24.09
CA GLU A 500 21.65 -9.17 -23.04
C GLU A 500 20.92 -8.70 -21.77
N ASP A 501 19.74 -8.09 -21.90
CA ASP A 501 18.95 -7.71 -20.72
C ASP A 501 18.38 -8.95 -20.03
N LEU A 502 17.94 -9.95 -20.81
CA LEU A 502 17.48 -11.24 -20.27
C LEU A 502 18.61 -12.00 -19.59
N ARG A 503 19.82 -11.99 -20.16
CA ARG A 503 21.02 -12.56 -19.54
C ARG A 503 21.30 -11.88 -18.20
N ARG A 504 21.30 -10.55 -18.15
CA ARG A 504 21.47 -9.79 -16.89
C ARG A 504 20.36 -10.08 -15.89
N ALA A 505 19.09 -10.20 -16.31
CA ALA A 505 18.00 -10.60 -15.44
C ALA A 505 18.15 -12.04 -14.90
N LYS A 506 18.70 -12.96 -15.70
CA LYS A 506 19.07 -14.33 -15.29
C LYS A 506 20.24 -14.37 -14.32
N GLU A 507 21.16 -13.41 -14.37
CA GLU A 507 22.32 -13.36 -13.47
C GLU A 507 22.01 -12.62 -12.15
N MET A 508 21.08 -11.66 -12.20
CA MET A 508 20.68 -10.87 -11.04
C MET A 508 20.16 -11.74 -9.90
N GLN A 509 20.57 -11.37 -8.68
CA GLN A 509 20.09 -11.95 -7.43
C GLN A 509 18.90 -11.14 -6.92
N TRP A 510 17.71 -11.65 -7.21
CA TRP A 510 16.43 -11.12 -6.79
C TRP A 510 16.20 -11.45 -5.31
N GLN A 511 15.97 -10.42 -4.49
CA GLN A 511 15.93 -10.56 -3.03
C GLN A 511 14.51 -10.60 -2.49
N GLU A 512 13.59 -9.94 -3.18
CA GLU A 512 12.24 -9.74 -2.68
C GLU A 512 11.32 -10.90 -3.05
N PRO A 513 10.31 -11.20 -2.20
CA PRO A 513 9.37 -12.28 -2.47
C PRO A 513 8.41 -11.92 -3.62
N VAL A 514 7.96 -10.67 -3.72
CA VAL A 514 7.03 -10.24 -4.79
C VAL A 514 7.82 -9.63 -5.94
N ARG A 515 7.85 -10.35 -7.06
CA ARG A 515 8.60 -9.96 -8.27
C ARG A 515 7.66 -9.64 -9.42
N ILE A 516 7.72 -8.40 -9.88
CA ILE A 516 6.82 -7.87 -10.92
C ILE A 516 7.65 -7.45 -12.14
N ALA A 517 7.34 -8.00 -13.31
CA ALA A 517 7.92 -7.54 -14.56
C ALA A 517 6.99 -6.55 -15.26
N VAL A 518 7.56 -5.52 -15.90
CA VAL A 518 6.82 -4.50 -16.64
C VAL A 518 7.43 -4.39 -18.03
N LEU A 519 6.60 -4.43 -19.05
CA LEU A 519 6.97 -4.21 -20.46
C LEU A 519 5.76 -3.71 -21.24
N HIS A 520 5.96 -3.20 -22.44
CA HIS A 520 4.85 -2.70 -23.24
C HIS A 520 4.13 -3.79 -24.03
N HIS A 521 4.88 -4.58 -24.81
CA HIS A 521 4.30 -5.58 -25.70
C HIS A 521 3.84 -6.84 -24.93
N PRO A 522 2.73 -7.49 -25.35
CA PRO A 522 2.20 -8.68 -24.69
C PRO A 522 3.16 -9.87 -24.70
N VAL A 523 3.27 -10.57 -23.57
CA VAL A 523 4.01 -11.84 -23.43
C VAL A 523 3.15 -13.08 -23.74
N SER A 524 1.88 -12.86 -24.01
CA SER A 524 0.86 -13.88 -24.17
C SER A 524 -0.16 -13.40 -25.21
N PRO A 525 -0.67 -14.30 -26.08
CA PRO A 525 -1.75 -13.94 -26.99
C PRO A 525 -2.98 -13.45 -26.21
N LEU A 526 -3.55 -12.34 -26.65
CA LEU A 526 -4.75 -11.76 -26.05
C LEU A 526 -6.00 -12.18 -26.84
N PRO A 527 -7.19 -12.26 -26.21
CA PRO A 527 -8.45 -12.48 -26.89
C PRO A 527 -8.89 -11.21 -27.64
N SER A 528 -8.10 -10.77 -28.62
CA SER A 528 -8.38 -9.64 -29.50
C SER A 528 -8.86 -10.13 -30.86
N THR A 529 -9.70 -9.33 -31.52
CA THR A 529 -10.05 -9.53 -32.94
C THR A 529 -9.05 -8.90 -33.89
N GLU A 530 -8.06 -8.18 -33.35
CA GLU A 530 -6.98 -7.59 -34.12
C GLU A 530 -5.99 -8.65 -34.58
N ILE A 531 -5.78 -8.73 -35.89
CA ILE A 531 -4.75 -9.55 -36.51
C ILE A 531 -3.73 -8.59 -37.12
N SER A 532 -2.63 -8.36 -36.41
CA SER A 532 -1.48 -7.57 -36.89
C SER A 532 -0.22 -8.43 -36.88
N ARG A 533 0.78 -8.08 -37.70
CA ARG A 533 2.02 -8.88 -37.83
C ARG A 533 2.86 -8.90 -36.54
N TYR A 534 2.68 -7.91 -35.66
CA TYR A 534 3.54 -7.66 -34.49
C TYR A 534 2.72 -7.27 -33.24
N SER A 535 1.55 -7.87 -33.04
CA SER A 535 0.72 -7.62 -31.85
C SER A 535 1.35 -8.14 -30.55
N ASP A 536 2.26 -9.12 -30.65
CA ASP A 536 2.86 -9.83 -29.52
C ASP A 536 4.39 -9.69 -29.52
N LEU A 537 5.01 -9.97 -28.37
CA LEU A 537 6.45 -9.98 -28.21
C LEU A 537 7.10 -11.16 -28.96
N MET A 538 8.03 -10.88 -29.86
CA MET A 538 8.68 -11.89 -30.73
C MET A 538 9.39 -13.00 -29.95
N ASN A 539 10.06 -12.65 -28.84
CA ASN A 539 10.76 -13.60 -27.97
C ASN A 539 10.03 -13.86 -26.64
N ALA A 540 8.69 -13.79 -26.64
CA ALA A 540 7.84 -14.05 -25.46
C ALA A 540 8.20 -15.33 -24.70
N GLY A 541 8.54 -16.41 -25.41
CA GLY A 541 8.97 -17.66 -24.78
C GLY A 541 10.24 -17.50 -23.94
N GLU A 542 11.26 -16.80 -24.44
CA GLU A 542 12.51 -16.59 -23.70
C GLU A 542 12.31 -15.66 -22.50
N VAL A 543 11.49 -14.62 -22.66
CA VAL A 543 11.11 -13.72 -21.57
C VAL A 543 10.40 -14.49 -20.47
N LYS A 544 9.32 -15.21 -20.80
CA LYS A 544 8.56 -16.01 -19.82
C LYS A 544 9.42 -17.06 -19.13
N ASP A 545 10.32 -17.71 -19.86
CA ASP A 545 11.26 -18.67 -19.28
C ASP A 545 12.16 -18.02 -18.22
N THR A 546 12.69 -16.84 -18.54
CA THR A 546 13.53 -16.06 -17.63
C THR A 546 12.76 -15.65 -16.37
N LEU A 547 11.55 -15.13 -16.56
CA LEU A 547 10.70 -14.65 -15.48
C LEU A 547 10.26 -15.80 -14.56
N LEU A 548 9.79 -16.93 -15.10
CA LEU A 548 9.43 -18.13 -14.33
C LEU A 548 10.63 -18.70 -13.57
N HIS A 549 11.78 -18.82 -14.23
CA HIS A 549 13.02 -19.28 -13.59
C HIS A 549 13.40 -18.42 -12.38
N LYS A 550 13.20 -17.10 -12.48
CA LYS A 550 13.49 -16.13 -11.43
C LYS A 550 12.33 -15.86 -10.48
N GLY A 551 11.23 -16.62 -10.55
CA GLY A 551 10.13 -16.50 -9.59
C GLY A 551 9.32 -15.20 -9.71
N PHE A 552 9.31 -14.57 -10.88
CA PHE A 552 8.38 -13.49 -11.16
C PHE A 552 6.95 -14.02 -11.13
N CYS A 553 6.11 -13.40 -10.29
CA CYS A 553 4.75 -13.84 -10.07
C CYS A 553 3.72 -13.05 -10.88
N LEU A 554 4.10 -11.86 -11.39
CA LEU A 554 3.23 -10.96 -12.13
C LEU A 554 3.97 -10.25 -13.27
N VAL A 555 3.31 -10.14 -14.43
CA VAL A 555 3.74 -9.34 -15.59
C VAL A 555 2.68 -8.29 -15.89
N LEU A 556 3.11 -7.04 -16.05
CA LEU A 556 2.28 -5.89 -16.38
C LEU A 556 2.61 -5.42 -17.80
N HIS A 557 1.61 -5.31 -18.67
CA HIS A 557 1.81 -4.78 -20.04
C HIS A 557 0.59 -4.06 -20.61
N GLY A 558 0.73 -3.50 -21.82
CA GLY A 558 -0.30 -2.76 -22.54
C GLY A 558 -0.38 -3.14 -24.03
N HIS A 559 -0.29 -2.12 -24.90
CA HIS A 559 -0.17 -2.18 -26.37
C HIS A 559 -1.48 -2.47 -27.13
N VAL A 560 -2.19 -3.55 -26.79
CA VAL A 560 -3.39 -3.97 -27.54
C VAL A 560 -4.67 -3.26 -27.06
N HIS A 561 -4.52 -2.28 -26.17
CA HIS A 561 -5.59 -1.44 -25.61
C HIS A 561 -6.74 -2.19 -24.90
N THR A 562 -6.62 -3.51 -24.75
CA THR A 562 -7.65 -4.42 -24.22
C THR A 562 -7.21 -4.93 -22.86
N GLY A 563 -8.07 -4.76 -21.87
CA GLY A 563 -7.78 -5.26 -20.54
C GLY A 563 -7.94 -6.77 -20.52
N TRP A 564 -6.99 -7.49 -19.90
CA TRP A 564 -7.09 -8.94 -19.78
C TRP A 564 -6.19 -9.50 -18.68
N PHE A 565 -6.63 -10.59 -18.07
CA PHE A 565 -5.88 -11.33 -17.07
C PHE A 565 -5.65 -12.76 -17.52
N SER A 566 -4.47 -13.29 -17.24
CA SER A 566 -4.19 -14.71 -17.42
C SER A 566 -3.21 -15.25 -16.41
N ARG A 567 -3.18 -16.58 -16.39
CA ARG A 567 -2.27 -17.38 -15.61
C ARG A 567 -1.65 -18.41 -16.54
N GLU A 568 -0.33 -18.38 -16.64
CA GLU A 568 0.44 -19.36 -17.39
C GLU A 568 1.27 -20.21 -16.42
N GLN A 569 1.40 -21.50 -16.74
CA GLN A 569 2.19 -22.46 -15.99
C GLN A 569 2.79 -23.47 -16.97
N TRP A 570 4.04 -23.87 -16.76
CA TRP A 570 4.75 -24.81 -17.63
C TRP A 570 5.04 -26.12 -16.88
N PRO A 571 4.14 -27.13 -16.98
CA PRO A 571 4.30 -28.39 -16.26
C PRO A 571 5.65 -29.06 -16.52
N GLY A 572 6.31 -29.52 -15.47
CA GLY A 572 7.64 -30.13 -15.48
C GLY A 572 8.80 -29.13 -15.60
N ARG A 573 8.54 -27.82 -15.66
CA ARG A 573 9.58 -26.77 -15.79
C ARG A 573 9.43 -25.74 -14.67
N HIS A 574 10.56 -25.29 -14.13
CA HIS A 574 10.63 -24.28 -13.04
C HIS A 574 9.75 -24.60 -11.83
N GLN A 575 9.74 -25.87 -11.39
CA GLN A 575 8.96 -26.32 -10.23
C GLN A 575 7.44 -26.05 -10.37
N ASP A 576 6.94 -26.12 -11.61
CA ASP A 576 5.52 -25.87 -11.92
C ASP A 576 5.05 -24.48 -11.48
N ARG A 577 5.96 -23.50 -11.44
CA ARG A 577 5.63 -22.12 -11.10
C ARG A 577 4.63 -21.54 -12.09
N ALA A 578 3.72 -20.72 -11.56
CA ALA A 578 2.78 -19.97 -12.36
C ALA A 578 3.17 -18.49 -12.41
N ILE A 579 3.04 -17.90 -13.60
CA ILE A 579 3.15 -16.46 -13.81
C ILE A 579 1.78 -15.91 -14.15
N HIS A 580 1.41 -14.82 -13.47
CA HIS A 580 0.17 -14.10 -13.77
C HIS A 580 0.49 -12.93 -14.70
N VAL A 581 -0.39 -12.67 -15.65
CA VAL A 581 -0.21 -11.59 -16.63
C VAL A 581 -1.42 -10.66 -16.54
N ALA A 582 -1.17 -9.36 -16.44
CA ALA A 582 -2.18 -8.33 -16.39
C ALA A 582 -1.94 -7.28 -17.49
N ALA A 583 -2.74 -7.37 -18.55
CA ALA A 583 -2.83 -6.36 -19.59
C ALA A 583 -3.69 -5.18 -19.09
N ALA A 584 -3.15 -3.97 -19.13
CA ALA A 584 -3.95 -2.77 -18.89
C ALA A 584 -4.78 -2.44 -20.14
N PRO A 585 -6.07 -2.14 -19.99
CA PRO A 585 -6.80 -1.43 -21.04
C PRO A 585 -6.19 -0.05 -21.24
N SER A 586 -6.41 0.55 -22.41
CA SER A 586 -5.88 1.86 -22.70
C SER A 586 -6.50 2.94 -21.81
N LEU A 587 -5.67 3.79 -21.20
CA LEU A 587 -6.17 4.88 -20.35
C LEU A 587 -6.73 6.04 -21.19
N GLY A 588 -6.18 6.26 -22.40
CA GLY A 588 -6.41 7.51 -23.12
C GLY A 588 -6.41 7.43 -24.65
N SER A 589 -6.20 6.29 -25.30
CA SER A 589 -6.28 6.18 -26.76
C SER A 589 -7.71 6.28 -27.28
N ARG A 590 -7.96 6.90 -28.45
CA ARG A 590 -9.25 6.78 -29.16
C ARG A 590 -9.47 5.40 -29.80
N GLU A 591 -8.39 4.65 -30.01
CA GLU A 591 -8.40 3.39 -30.76
C GLU A 591 -8.67 2.20 -29.83
N VAL A 592 -9.78 2.23 -29.11
CA VAL A 592 -10.10 1.22 -28.08
C VAL A 592 -11.24 0.29 -28.51
N GLN A 593 -11.07 -1.00 -28.22
CA GLN A 593 -12.15 -2.00 -28.33
C GLN A 593 -13.01 -2.04 -27.05
N GLU A 594 -12.45 -1.69 -25.90
CA GLU A 594 -13.11 -1.65 -24.58
C GLU A 594 -13.17 -0.22 -24.01
N HIS A 595 -13.95 0.01 -22.94
CA HIS A 595 -13.92 1.29 -22.21
C HIS A 595 -12.54 1.54 -21.59
N HIS A 596 -12.08 2.79 -21.59
CA HIS A 596 -10.80 3.19 -20.99
C HIS A 596 -10.66 2.70 -19.54
N GLY A 597 -9.47 2.31 -19.12
CA GLY A 597 -9.29 1.63 -17.84
C GLY A 597 -7.88 1.72 -17.27
N PHE A 598 -7.68 1.01 -16.16
CA PHE A 598 -6.38 0.76 -15.54
C PHE A 598 -6.45 -0.51 -14.68
N ASN A 599 -5.31 -0.97 -14.17
CA ASN A 599 -5.24 -2.04 -13.19
C ASN A 599 -4.79 -1.50 -11.82
N GLU A 600 -5.40 -1.95 -10.74
CA GLU A 600 -4.92 -1.78 -9.37
C GLU A 600 -4.27 -3.10 -8.92
N VAL A 601 -3.05 -3.03 -8.39
CA VAL A 601 -2.36 -4.15 -7.77
C VAL A 601 -2.24 -3.86 -6.28
N GLU A 602 -2.78 -4.74 -5.45
CA GLU A 602 -2.58 -4.73 -4.01
C GLU A 602 -1.58 -5.82 -3.62
N VAL A 603 -0.48 -5.43 -2.99
CA VAL A 603 0.41 -6.36 -2.30
C VAL A 603 0.07 -6.33 -0.82
N ILE A 604 -0.47 -7.45 -0.34
CA ILE A 604 -0.82 -7.67 1.05
C ILE A 604 0.32 -8.44 1.69
N ARG A 605 0.72 -7.99 2.88
CA ARG A 605 1.68 -8.70 3.71
C ARG A 605 1.02 -9.15 5.01
N GLU A 606 1.04 -10.44 5.26
CA GLU A 606 0.60 -11.03 6.51
C GLU A 606 1.84 -11.58 7.22
N ARG A 607 2.19 -10.98 8.36
CA ARG A 607 3.28 -11.51 9.18
C ARG A 607 2.78 -12.69 10.01
N ARG A 608 3.59 -13.74 10.08
CA ARG A 608 3.40 -14.88 10.96
C ARG A 608 4.72 -15.16 11.67
N GLY A 609 4.87 -14.59 12.87
CA GLY A 609 6.15 -14.58 13.57
C GLY A 609 7.21 -13.79 12.78
N ARG A 610 8.34 -14.42 12.43
CA ARG A 610 9.44 -13.79 11.68
C ARG A 610 9.27 -13.82 10.15
N GLU A 611 8.33 -14.62 9.64
CA GLU A 611 8.09 -14.73 8.21
C GLU A 611 6.98 -13.79 7.78
N ALA A 612 7.16 -13.17 6.62
CA ALA A 612 6.14 -12.36 5.97
C ALA A 612 5.58 -13.14 4.77
N LEU A 613 4.33 -13.57 4.88
CA LEU A 613 3.60 -14.12 3.76
C LEU A 613 3.07 -12.96 2.91
N HIS A 614 3.23 -13.09 1.60
CA HIS A 614 2.77 -12.08 0.65
C HIS A 614 1.61 -12.66 -0.18
N ALA A 615 0.62 -11.82 -0.45
CA ALA A 615 -0.45 -12.12 -1.37
C ALA A 615 -0.64 -10.94 -2.31
N VAL A 616 -0.81 -11.24 -3.60
CA VAL A 616 -1.04 -10.22 -4.64
C VAL A 616 -2.47 -10.36 -5.14
N ILE A 617 -3.17 -9.23 -5.20
CA ILE A 617 -4.49 -9.11 -5.83
C ILE A 617 -4.38 -8.08 -6.94
N VAL A 618 -4.91 -8.39 -8.12
CA VAL A 618 -4.96 -7.47 -9.25
C VAL A 618 -6.42 -7.24 -9.62
N ARG A 619 -6.87 -5.99 -9.67
CA ARG A 619 -8.22 -5.58 -10.08
C ARG A 619 -8.14 -4.72 -11.32
N ARG A 620 -9.04 -4.96 -12.27
CA ARG A 620 -9.16 -4.14 -13.47
C ARG A 620 -10.33 -3.19 -13.30
N PHE A 621 -10.08 -1.92 -13.57
CA PHE A 621 -11.10 -0.88 -13.57
C PHE A 621 -11.34 -0.39 -14.99
N SER A 622 -12.59 -0.09 -15.29
CA SER A 622 -12.99 0.58 -16.53
C SER A 622 -13.87 1.77 -16.22
N ARG A 623 -13.77 2.80 -17.04
CA ARG A 623 -14.56 4.01 -16.95
C ARG A 623 -15.98 3.76 -17.44
N GLU A 624 -16.96 4.08 -16.60
CA GLU A 624 -18.39 4.10 -16.93
C GLU A 624 -18.96 5.49 -16.66
N GLY A 625 -19.15 6.26 -17.74
CA GLY A 625 -19.56 7.66 -17.64
C GLY A 625 -18.50 8.52 -16.93
N ARG A 626 -18.75 8.88 -15.67
CA ARG A 626 -17.84 9.67 -14.82
C ARG A 626 -17.18 8.85 -13.70
N SER A 627 -17.54 7.57 -13.57
CA SER A 627 -17.02 6.71 -12.50
C SER A 627 -16.05 5.68 -13.05
N TRP A 628 -15.18 5.16 -12.19
CA TRP A 628 -14.32 4.02 -12.50
C TRP A 628 -14.83 2.81 -11.72
N VAL A 629 -15.18 1.75 -12.43
CA VAL A 629 -15.86 0.58 -11.88
C VAL A 629 -14.98 -0.65 -12.05
N GLU A 630 -14.85 -1.44 -11.00
CA GLU A 630 -14.16 -2.72 -11.04
C GLU A 630 -14.88 -3.67 -12.01
N LYS A 631 -14.14 -4.25 -12.95
CA LYS A 631 -14.65 -5.15 -14.01
C LYS A 631 -14.21 -6.58 -13.84
N ALA A 632 -13.03 -6.80 -13.31
CA ALA A 632 -12.45 -8.13 -13.12
C ALA A 632 -11.42 -8.09 -12.00
N ALA A 633 -11.16 -9.24 -11.39
CA ALA A 633 -10.11 -9.43 -10.41
C ALA A 633 -9.38 -10.75 -10.65
N MET A 634 -8.11 -10.79 -10.26
CA MET A 634 -7.26 -11.97 -10.25
C MET A 634 -6.53 -12.04 -8.91
N GLY A 635 -6.52 -13.22 -8.29
CA GLY A 635 -5.95 -13.47 -6.97
C GLY A 635 -7.00 -13.60 -5.85
N PRO A 636 -6.58 -13.64 -4.58
CA PRO A 636 -5.19 -13.53 -4.14
C PRO A 636 -4.33 -14.70 -4.62
N PHE A 637 -3.09 -14.42 -5.01
CA PHE A 637 -2.08 -15.44 -5.28
C PHE A 637 -0.79 -15.14 -4.52
N THR A 638 -0.12 -16.20 -4.08
CA THR A 638 1.11 -16.12 -3.29
C THR A 638 2.32 -16.21 -4.23
N PRO A 639 3.32 -15.32 -4.11
CA PRO A 639 4.59 -15.48 -4.80
C PRO A 639 5.26 -16.81 -4.39
N GLN A 640 5.86 -17.52 -5.35
CA GLN A 640 6.38 -18.89 -5.18
C GLN A 640 7.90 -19.00 -5.18
#